data_AF-A0A9W4RPM9-F1
#
_entry.id   AF-A0A9W4RPM9-F1
#
_cell.length_a   1.000
_cell.length_b   1.000
_cell.length_c   1.000
_cell.angle_alpha   90.00
_cell.angle_beta   90.00
_cell.angle_gamma   90.00
#
_symmetry.space_group_name_H-M   'P 1'
#
loop_
_entity.id
_entity.type
_entity.pdbx_description
1 polymer ?
#
loop_
_entity_poly.entity_id
_entity_poly.type
_entity_poly.pdbx_seq_one_letter_code
_entity_poly.pdbx_strand_id
1 'polypeptide(L)'
;MAEPSPSPNGDATGVERVENDLFKISLTEQNKANLFADALDRLACTHEEAEITLHNLQAWAPNVAKSFSQRTSSTIIQTPFRVICSKHPVENPIGTATEPTPQGTHPFDASFTIRQYLAISYSWHNSQWPATPHSAPAPGSIWPVGKRFAEAIVSERGHVREGIWMDQICINQENNSEKQLAIACMDVIYRTCRKLVVLLEDVELTEDEADLCRKYEAFAYKLDHRPQDTTEATLLISLHDKVAAARWWQRSWCFHEFVVGEPWSDKRHQTVHNTVFVIGLGKTKTLRVEWSTLHSILATVTLQLGHRNEHSQYLNPILAGFSNRTSPLMESRHPRAGALISSFMARFNAVCQTACTMPGDRQSVCINLIGIGLAYFRQHEPTEDEVYHLAVLLSLAAGEKVVLSFVNSEPLKVSGKLSRMNRSIAAADTTLDKFALGNIKGIHKVSADRLELDMMFFTGSFTGCSEEEINATYRIFPGAIKSTLPPLKTEAMRMPAFHGQFDSEFWSKLVLQLSHSEPSIRHAVSAISLIYRDVESSLQHPAGFVNANPEARKEWSFAIKSLSARIETHPNSTLVPLVCCLLFTCIEFLRGNAESSMIHIHSGFSILAPLRPNGEGSQDSTSGFLAQDLNDIEDYIVPMFSRLSVLCCLAGRVTPAIYAHSDEAESPHKDLDSARRRLFDISDTCIRFIRATGPKADAFQIGVEDLIEQAKLQTRLDAWHQRLEDLLQRMKTTGKPVNQNAVNILLVNYKAIYIWTGVCTTSQETATDSYRADLEELIHYAEQVIKPKKEMGSPQLLSFDVQLLGPLFYAALKCRHAAVRRRALELLRLAPRREGLWNAHHAYLTAKRVIELEEEHLDRHGLPDETSRLHGLPLPDDESRIYNVCELPFDFRKFDQSIVPSPTYPGTLEAMFQTKPWGLLGEFQTITEYIKL
;
A
#
# COMPACT_ATOMS: atom_id res chain seq x y z
N MET A 1 13.39 -64.63 -1.66
CA MET A 1 13.92 -64.64 -3.03
C MET A 1 12.90 -65.30 -3.94
N ALA A 2 12.13 -64.50 -4.67
CA ALA A 2 11.42 -64.87 -5.88
C ALA A 2 11.29 -63.57 -6.67
N GLU A 3 12.03 -63.46 -7.77
CA GLU A 3 11.98 -62.31 -8.69
C GLU A 3 10.63 -62.31 -9.44
N PRO A 4 9.93 -61.17 -9.56
CA PRO A 4 8.79 -61.06 -10.45
C PRO A 4 9.26 -60.72 -11.87
N SER A 5 8.69 -61.46 -12.83
CA SER A 5 8.92 -61.36 -14.27
C SER A 5 8.49 -59.98 -14.83
N PRO A 6 9.16 -59.43 -15.85
CA PRO A 6 8.84 -58.12 -16.41
C PRO A 6 7.56 -58.18 -17.26
N SER A 7 6.60 -57.29 -16.97
CA SER A 7 5.41 -57.06 -17.80
C SER A 7 5.76 -56.24 -19.06
N PRO A 8 5.03 -56.39 -20.19
CA PRO A 8 5.44 -55.84 -21.49
C PRO A 8 5.14 -54.33 -21.69
N ASN A 9 4.70 -53.61 -20.66
CA ASN A 9 4.62 -52.14 -20.66
C ASN A 9 5.55 -51.63 -19.54
N GLY A 10 6.70 -51.09 -19.93
CA GLY A 10 7.86 -50.86 -19.06
C GLY A 10 7.79 -49.69 -18.09
N ASP A 11 6.72 -49.54 -17.31
CA ASP A 11 6.67 -48.53 -16.24
C ASP A 11 5.77 -49.00 -15.09
N ALA A 12 6.18 -50.06 -14.37
CA ALA A 12 5.46 -50.54 -13.20
C ALA A 12 5.83 -49.70 -11.97
N THR A 13 4.83 -49.23 -11.21
CA THR A 13 5.04 -48.55 -9.92
C THR A 13 5.80 -49.46 -8.95
N GLY A 14 7.02 -49.06 -8.57
CA GLY A 14 7.79 -49.78 -7.54
C GLY A 14 7.18 -49.55 -6.16
N VAL A 15 6.70 -50.61 -5.51
CA VAL A 15 6.11 -50.55 -4.16
C VAL A 15 7.03 -51.26 -3.17
N GLU A 16 7.55 -50.50 -2.21
CA GLU A 16 8.40 -51.00 -1.12
C GLU A 16 7.63 -50.89 0.20
N ARG A 17 7.55 -51.99 0.97
CA ARG A 17 6.98 -51.95 2.32
C ARG A 17 8.07 -51.50 3.29
N VAL A 18 7.85 -50.40 4.00
CA VAL A 18 8.87 -49.80 4.88
C VAL A 18 8.55 -50.00 6.36
N GLU A 19 7.27 -49.99 6.73
CA GLU A 19 6.79 -50.40 8.06
C GLU A 19 5.52 -51.26 7.93
N ASN A 20 4.98 -51.74 9.06
CA ASN A 20 3.84 -52.65 9.07
C ASN A 20 2.67 -52.16 8.19
N ASP A 21 2.38 -50.86 8.23
CA ASP A 21 1.27 -50.22 7.50
C ASP A 21 1.70 -49.11 6.52
N LEU A 22 2.99 -48.85 6.37
CA LEU A 22 3.54 -47.80 5.51
C LEU A 22 4.28 -48.36 4.28
N PHE A 23 4.00 -47.75 3.13
CA PHE A 23 4.49 -48.17 1.83
C PHE A 23 5.12 -46.98 1.12
N LYS A 24 6.33 -47.16 0.61
CA LYS A 24 7.01 -46.19 -0.26
C LYS A 24 6.73 -46.58 -1.71
N ILE A 25 6.06 -45.68 -2.42
CA ILE A 25 5.60 -45.90 -3.80
C ILE A 25 6.42 -45.01 -4.73
N SER A 26 7.05 -45.60 -5.73
CA SER A 26 7.73 -44.90 -6.82
C SER A 26 6.74 -44.66 -7.97
N LEU A 27 6.57 -43.40 -8.36
CA LEU A 27 5.57 -43.01 -9.35
C LEU A 27 6.10 -43.17 -10.78
N THR A 28 5.22 -43.62 -11.68
CA THR A 28 5.47 -43.69 -13.12
C THR A 28 5.59 -42.30 -13.75
N GLU A 29 6.14 -42.23 -14.96
CA GLU A 29 6.22 -40.98 -15.71
C GLU A 29 4.84 -40.37 -15.98
N GLN A 30 3.86 -41.21 -16.32
CA GLN A 30 2.48 -40.76 -16.54
C GLN A 30 1.83 -40.19 -15.27
N ASN A 31 2.06 -40.83 -14.11
CA ASN A 31 1.52 -40.30 -12.85
C ASN A 31 2.17 -38.95 -12.52
N LYS A 32 3.49 -38.82 -12.70
CA LYS A 32 4.22 -37.55 -12.49
C LYS A 32 3.71 -36.45 -13.43
N ALA A 33 3.52 -36.75 -14.72
CA ALA A 33 3.00 -35.79 -15.69
C ALA A 33 1.62 -35.25 -15.29
N ASN A 34 0.74 -36.13 -14.77
CA ASN A 34 -0.59 -35.74 -14.29
C ASN A 34 -0.52 -34.90 -13.00
N LEU A 35 0.32 -35.29 -12.04
CA LEU A 35 0.47 -34.56 -10.76
C LEU A 35 1.08 -33.18 -10.95
N PHE A 36 2.06 -33.07 -11.85
CA PHE A 36 2.84 -31.85 -12.04
C PHE A 36 2.37 -30.98 -13.19
N ALA A 37 1.25 -31.31 -13.84
CA ALA A 37 0.78 -30.66 -15.07
C ALA A 37 0.83 -29.12 -15.03
N ASP A 38 0.27 -28.48 -13.99
CA ASP A 38 0.30 -27.00 -13.84
C ASP A 38 1.72 -26.44 -13.68
N ALA A 39 2.57 -27.12 -12.90
CA ALA A 39 3.95 -26.66 -12.69
C ALA A 39 4.83 -26.90 -13.93
N LEU A 40 4.59 -27.98 -14.68
CA LEU A 40 5.29 -28.26 -15.93
C LEU A 40 4.91 -27.26 -17.03
N ASP A 41 3.64 -26.85 -17.10
CA ASP A 41 3.18 -25.80 -18.02
C ASP A 41 3.87 -24.47 -17.70
N ARG A 42 3.87 -24.06 -16.42
CA ARG A 42 4.60 -22.86 -15.98
C ARG A 42 6.10 -22.92 -16.28
N LEU A 43 6.75 -24.05 -16.02
CA LEU A 43 8.16 -24.25 -16.32
C LEU A 43 8.43 -24.09 -17.83
N ALA A 44 7.58 -24.69 -18.67
CA ALA A 44 7.70 -24.59 -20.13
C ALA A 44 7.58 -23.13 -20.62
N CYS A 45 6.78 -22.30 -19.94
CA CYS A 45 6.65 -20.87 -20.27
C CYS A 45 7.92 -20.05 -20.00
N THR A 46 8.84 -20.54 -19.16
CA THR A 46 10.12 -19.88 -18.84
C THR A 46 11.28 -20.36 -19.70
N HIS A 47 11.00 -21.21 -20.69
CA HIS A 47 12.02 -21.82 -21.53
C HIS A 47 12.84 -20.79 -22.30
N GLU A 48 12.17 -19.83 -22.95
CA GLU A 48 12.81 -18.76 -23.73
C GLU A 48 13.71 -17.88 -22.83
N GLU A 49 13.25 -17.55 -21.62
CA GLU A 49 14.03 -16.81 -20.63
C GLU A 49 15.30 -17.58 -20.25
N ALA A 50 15.18 -18.86 -19.90
CA ALA A 50 16.30 -19.71 -19.54
C ALA A 50 17.31 -19.84 -20.70
N GLU A 51 16.84 -19.97 -21.94
CA GLU A 51 17.71 -20.02 -23.13
C GLU A 51 18.49 -18.72 -23.33
N ILE A 52 17.83 -17.57 -23.24
CA ILE A 52 18.48 -16.26 -23.41
C ILE A 52 19.55 -16.07 -22.32
N THR A 53 19.20 -16.33 -21.06
CA THR A 53 20.14 -16.18 -19.94
C THR A 53 21.33 -17.12 -20.08
N LEU A 54 21.10 -18.39 -20.43
CA LEU A 54 22.18 -19.36 -20.61
C LEU A 54 23.06 -19.04 -21.82
N HIS A 55 22.47 -18.60 -22.94
CA HIS A 55 23.20 -18.16 -24.12
C HIS A 55 24.14 -16.99 -23.80
N ASN A 56 23.67 -15.99 -23.05
CA ASN A 56 24.47 -14.85 -22.62
C ASN A 56 25.61 -15.28 -21.68
N LEU A 57 25.33 -16.14 -20.69
CA LEU A 57 26.38 -16.70 -19.82
C LEU A 57 27.42 -17.51 -20.61
N GLN A 58 27.00 -18.28 -21.62
CA GLN A 58 27.90 -19.07 -22.47
C GLN A 58 28.85 -18.16 -23.26
N ALA A 59 28.33 -17.05 -23.78
CA ALA A 59 29.11 -16.07 -24.53
C ALA A 59 30.13 -15.35 -23.64
N TRP A 60 29.73 -14.93 -22.44
CA TRP A 60 30.55 -14.08 -21.58
C TRP A 60 31.49 -14.85 -20.65
N ALA A 61 31.00 -15.94 -20.07
CA ALA A 61 31.63 -16.70 -19.00
C ALA A 61 31.35 -18.22 -19.15
N PRO A 62 31.91 -18.89 -20.17
CA PRO A 62 31.59 -20.29 -20.50
C PRO A 62 31.91 -21.29 -19.37
N ASN A 63 32.85 -20.96 -18.48
CA ASN A 63 33.14 -21.80 -17.31
C ASN A 63 32.03 -21.72 -16.25
N VAL A 64 31.39 -20.56 -16.11
CA VAL A 64 30.24 -20.36 -15.21
C VAL A 64 29.00 -21.00 -15.81
N ALA A 65 28.79 -20.87 -17.12
CA ALA A 65 27.66 -21.48 -17.83
C ALA A 65 27.58 -23.01 -17.63
N LYS A 66 28.72 -23.71 -17.52
CA LYS A 66 28.78 -25.15 -17.25
C LYS A 66 28.16 -25.56 -15.91
N SER A 67 28.06 -24.63 -14.96
CA SER A 67 27.42 -24.86 -13.66
C SER A 67 25.89 -24.75 -13.75
N PHE A 68 25.34 -24.42 -14.91
CA PHE A 68 23.90 -24.31 -15.13
C PHE A 68 23.46 -25.25 -16.25
N SER A 69 22.31 -25.88 -16.09
CA SER A 69 21.63 -26.57 -17.19
C SER A 69 20.19 -26.12 -17.27
N GLN A 70 19.60 -26.26 -18.44
CA GLN A 70 18.18 -26.02 -18.61
C GLN A 70 17.37 -27.11 -17.93
N ARG A 71 16.23 -26.73 -17.35
CA ARG A 71 15.20 -27.60 -16.81
C ARG A 71 14.07 -27.66 -17.81
N THR A 72 13.76 -28.86 -18.26
CA THR A 72 12.64 -29.13 -19.18
C THR A 72 11.63 -30.02 -18.50
N SER A 73 10.39 -30.03 -19.01
CA SER A 73 9.36 -30.93 -18.51
C SER A 73 9.79 -32.40 -18.56
N SER A 74 10.58 -32.80 -19.56
CA SER A 74 11.15 -34.15 -19.65
C SER A 74 12.14 -34.44 -18.52
N THR A 75 13.05 -33.53 -18.19
CA THR A 75 14.01 -33.73 -17.07
C THR A 75 13.32 -33.85 -15.72
N ILE A 76 12.25 -33.08 -15.49
CA ILE A 76 11.45 -33.18 -14.26
C ILE A 76 10.70 -34.51 -14.20
N ILE A 77 10.07 -34.93 -15.31
CA ILE A 77 9.34 -36.20 -15.38
C ILE A 77 10.29 -37.39 -15.21
N GLN A 78 11.53 -37.33 -15.70
CA GLN A 78 12.51 -38.41 -15.54
C GLN A 78 13.07 -38.50 -14.11
N THR A 79 12.98 -37.42 -13.33
CA THR A 79 13.48 -37.41 -11.94
C THR A 79 12.67 -38.40 -11.09
N PRO A 80 13.32 -39.29 -10.31
CA PRO A 80 12.62 -40.20 -9.42
C PRO A 80 11.76 -39.44 -8.40
N PHE A 81 10.49 -39.82 -8.28
CA PHE A 81 9.58 -39.25 -7.30
C PHE A 81 8.88 -40.37 -6.54
N ARG A 82 8.99 -40.33 -5.21
CA ARG A 82 8.48 -41.36 -4.32
C ARG A 82 7.63 -40.71 -3.24
N VAL A 83 6.59 -41.39 -2.78
CA VAL A 83 5.73 -40.92 -1.68
C VAL A 83 5.47 -42.05 -0.70
N ILE A 84 5.23 -41.69 0.56
CA ILE A 84 4.80 -42.61 1.61
C ILE A 84 3.27 -42.68 1.64
N CYS A 85 2.71 -43.88 1.66
CA CYS A 85 1.28 -44.13 1.79
C CYS A 85 1.02 -45.06 2.98
N SER A 86 -0.08 -44.81 3.70
CA SER A 86 -0.54 -45.68 4.78
C SER A 86 -1.82 -46.41 4.39
N LYS A 87 -1.95 -47.67 4.85
CA LYS A 87 -3.13 -48.52 4.70
C LYS A 87 -4.34 -48.05 5.52
N HIS A 88 -4.13 -47.33 6.62
CA HIS A 88 -5.20 -46.94 7.53
C HIS A 88 -6.08 -45.85 6.90
N PRO A 89 -7.42 -46.02 6.87
CA PRO A 89 -8.32 -44.92 6.58
C PRO A 89 -8.18 -43.84 7.66
N VAL A 90 -8.27 -42.58 7.23
CA VAL A 90 -8.26 -41.45 8.15
C VAL A 90 -9.63 -41.41 8.81
N GLU A 91 -9.68 -41.40 10.15
CA GLU A 91 -10.95 -41.22 10.88
C GLU A 91 -11.55 -39.88 10.46
N ASN A 92 -12.65 -39.93 9.71
CA ASN A 92 -13.31 -38.75 9.17
C ASN A 92 -14.11 -38.09 10.31
N PRO A 93 -13.94 -36.79 10.62
CA PRO A 93 -14.75 -36.12 11.65
C PRO A 93 -16.24 -35.98 11.25
N ILE A 94 -16.57 -36.27 9.99
CA ILE A 94 -17.94 -36.31 9.47
C ILE A 94 -18.31 -37.79 9.27
N GLY A 95 -19.07 -38.35 10.20
CA GLY A 95 -19.42 -39.77 10.34
C GLY A 95 -20.12 -40.39 9.13
N THR A 96 -19.39 -40.62 8.05
CA THR A 96 -19.82 -41.39 6.88
C THR A 96 -19.08 -42.72 6.90
N ALA A 97 -19.87 -43.80 6.84
CA ALA A 97 -19.40 -45.17 7.04
C ALA A 97 -18.27 -45.55 6.07
N THR A 98 -17.23 -46.17 6.61
CA THR A 98 -16.11 -46.76 5.87
C THR A 98 -16.55 -48.03 5.15
N GLU A 99 -16.35 -48.10 3.83
CA GLU A 99 -16.46 -49.36 3.11
C GLU A 99 -15.35 -50.34 3.58
N PRO A 100 -15.65 -51.64 3.76
CA PRO A 100 -14.67 -52.61 4.21
C PRO A 100 -13.67 -52.96 3.09
N THR A 101 -12.38 -52.84 3.39
CA THR A 101 -11.29 -53.26 2.50
C THR A 101 -11.26 -54.79 2.36
N PRO A 102 -11.26 -55.36 1.13
CA PRO A 102 -11.16 -56.81 0.95
C PRO A 102 -9.85 -57.37 1.50
N GLN A 103 -9.93 -58.45 2.29
CA GLN A 103 -8.75 -59.17 2.78
C GLN A 103 -8.05 -59.91 1.63
N GLY A 104 -6.79 -59.60 1.37
CA GLY A 104 -5.90 -60.43 0.55
C GLY A 104 -5.23 -59.78 -0.67
N THR A 105 -5.66 -58.59 -1.10
CA THR A 105 -5.03 -57.85 -2.20
C THR A 105 -4.04 -56.80 -1.69
N HIS A 106 -2.84 -56.72 -2.27
CA HIS A 106 -1.94 -55.58 -2.05
C HIS A 106 -2.72 -54.29 -2.37
N PRO A 107 -2.85 -53.33 -1.44
CA PRO A 107 -3.71 -52.14 -1.63
C PRO A 107 -3.20 -51.16 -2.70
N PHE A 108 -2.00 -51.42 -3.21
CA PHE A 108 -1.27 -50.65 -4.20
C PHE A 108 -0.91 -51.58 -5.36
N ASP A 109 -1.89 -51.94 -6.19
CA ASP A 109 -1.68 -52.73 -7.41
C ASP A 109 -1.09 -51.87 -8.55
N ALA A 110 -0.80 -52.47 -9.71
CA ALA A 110 -0.25 -51.76 -10.87
C ALA A 110 -1.17 -50.67 -11.46
N SER A 111 -2.45 -50.60 -11.05
CA SER A 111 -3.41 -49.56 -11.45
C SER A 111 -3.47 -48.38 -10.46
N PHE A 112 -2.71 -48.46 -9.36
CA PHE A 112 -2.76 -47.49 -8.28
C PHE A 112 -2.14 -46.14 -8.67
N THR A 113 -3.00 -45.14 -8.88
CA THR A 113 -2.60 -43.77 -9.24
C THR A 113 -2.71 -42.83 -8.04
N ILE A 114 -1.61 -42.15 -7.70
CA ILE A 114 -1.60 -41.05 -6.71
C ILE A 114 -2.12 -39.78 -7.39
N ARG A 115 -3.18 -39.18 -6.84
CA ARG A 115 -3.75 -37.94 -7.39
C ARG A 115 -3.35 -36.67 -6.64
N GLN A 116 -2.87 -36.84 -5.41
CA GLN A 116 -2.50 -35.75 -4.52
C GLN A 116 -1.56 -36.26 -3.43
N TYR A 117 -0.79 -35.34 -2.86
CA TYR A 117 0.10 -35.63 -1.75
C TYR A 117 0.29 -34.40 -0.86
N LEU A 118 0.71 -34.67 0.37
CA LEU A 118 1.20 -33.68 1.33
C LEU A 118 2.70 -33.51 1.14
N ALA A 119 3.19 -32.27 1.16
CA ALA A 119 4.62 -32.00 1.27
C ALA A 119 4.92 -31.55 2.71
N ILE A 120 5.94 -32.15 3.34
CA ILE A 120 6.31 -31.83 4.72
C ILE A 120 7.58 -30.97 4.71
N SER A 121 7.49 -29.80 5.33
CA SER A 121 8.60 -28.88 5.51
C SER A 121 9.06 -28.90 6.97
N TYR A 122 10.33 -29.23 7.20
CA TYR A 122 10.88 -29.43 8.54
C TYR A 122 12.40 -29.18 8.55
N SER A 123 13.00 -29.16 9.75
CA SER A 123 14.44 -28.99 9.91
C SER A 123 15.14 -30.33 10.12
N TRP A 124 16.19 -30.60 9.34
CA TRP A 124 16.99 -31.81 9.54
C TRP A 124 17.82 -31.72 10.83
N HIS A 125 17.76 -32.79 11.64
CA HIS A 125 18.64 -32.98 12.79
C HIS A 125 20.10 -33.08 12.34
N ASN A 126 21.01 -32.38 13.04
CA ASN A 126 22.45 -32.42 12.76
C ASN A 126 23.28 -32.19 14.04
N SER A 127 24.61 -32.20 13.94
CA SER A 127 25.48 -32.05 15.11
C SER A 127 25.29 -30.75 15.89
N GLN A 128 24.86 -29.67 15.22
CA GLN A 128 24.57 -28.38 15.85
C GLN A 128 23.15 -28.29 16.42
N TRP A 129 22.28 -29.25 16.07
CA TRP A 129 20.89 -29.31 16.54
C TRP A 129 20.46 -30.77 16.62
N PRO A 130 20.87 -31.47 17.70
CA PRO A 130 20.49 -32.85 17.92
C PRO A 130 19.00 -32.94 18.23
N ALA A 131 18.40 -34.09 17.92
CA ALA A 131 17.01 -34.32 18.28
C ALA A 131 16.82 -34.30 19.80
N THR A 132 15.77 -33.65 20.26
CA THR A 132 15.36 -33.66 21.67
C THR A 132 14.65 -34.98 21.99
N PRO A 133 14.49 -35.39 23.26
CA PRO A 133 13.74 -36.61 23.59
C PRO A 133 12.31 -36.68 23.02
N HIS A 134 11.70 -35.52 22.71
CA HIS A 134 10.34 -35.41 22.18
C HIS A 134 10.28 -35.21 20.65
N SER A 135 11.42 -34.93 20.00
CA SER A 135 11.57 -34.84 18.53
C SER A 135 12.45 -35.95 17.94
N ALA A 136 13.03 -36.81 18.78
CA ALA A 136 13.87 -37.92 18.35
C ALA A 136 13.04 -38.99 17.60
N PRO A 137 13.53 -39.47 16.44
CA PRO A 137 12.96 -40.62 15.76
C PRO A 137 12.81 -41.82 16.69
N ALA A 138 11.68 -42.52 16.61
CA ALA A 138 11.52 -43.78 17.33
C ALA A 138 12.52 -44.83 16.78
N PRO A 139 13.08 -45.72 17.62
CA PRO A 139 14.00 -46.75 17.15
C PRO A 139 13.35 -47.63 16.07
N GLY A 140 13.97 -47.72 14.89
CA GLY A 140 13.46 -48.49 13.76
C GLY A 140 12.32 -47.82 12.97
N SER A 141 11.94 -46.58 13.33
CA SER A 141 10.98 -45.78 12.57
C SER A 141 11.60 -45.20 11.30
N ILE A 142 10.82 -45.13 10.24
CA ILE A 142 11.22 -44.49 8.97
C ILE A 142 11.17 -42.97 9.07
N TRP A 143 10.37 -42.45 9.99
CA TRP A 143 10.17 -41.01 10.17
C TRP A 143 11.40 -40.37 10.80
N PRO A 144 11.94 -39.29 10.21
CA PRO A 144 13.10 -38.57 10.75
C PRO A 144 12.74 -37.62 11.90
N VAL A 145 11.50 -37.70 12.40
CA VAL A 145 10.89 -36.83 13.40
C VAL A 145 10.30 -37.66 14.54
N GLY A 146 9.98 -36.99 15.65
CA GLY A 146 9.39 -37.64 16.82
C GLY A 146 8.04 -38.32 16.51
N LYS A 147 7.73 -39.41 17.23
CA LYS A 147 6.50 -40.21 17.03
C LYS A 147 5.22 -39.35 16.97
N ARG A 148 5.07 -38.36 17.87
CA ARG A 148 3.91 -37.46 17.91
C ARG A 148 3.74 -36.63 16.64
N PHE A 149 4.86 -36.22 16.02
CA PHE A 149 4.84 -35.47 14.76
C PHE A 149 4.56 -36.40 13.58
N ALA A 150 5.12 -37.61 13.59
CA ALA A 150 4.80 -38.63 12.58
C ALA A 150 3.30 -38.98 12.57
N GLU A 151 2.68 -39.16 13.74
CA GLU A 151 1.23 -39.39 13.87
C GLU A 151 0.41 -38.19 13.34
N ALA A 152 0.83 -36.96 13.65
CA ALA A 152 0.19 -35.74 13.16
C ALA A 152 0.32 -35.56 11.63
N ILE A 153 1.45 -35.95 11.04
CA ILE A 153 1.64 -35.94 9.58
C ILE A 153 0.67 -36.92 8.91
N VAL A 154 0.52 -38.12 9.48
CA VAL A 154 -0.38 -39.16 8.94
C VAL A 154 -1.84 -38.74 9.06
N SER A 155 -2.22 -38.03 10.13
CA SER A 155 -3.60 -37.57 10.34
C SER A 155 -4.03 -36.42 9.42
N GLU A 156 -3.10 -35.66 8.85
CA GLU A 156 -3.42 -34.59 7.87
C GLU A 156 -3.88 -35.10 6.50
N ARG A 157 -3.72 -36.40 6.24
CA ARG A 157 -4.19 -37.04 5.00
C ARG A 157 -5.71 -36.95 4.94
N GLY A 158 -6.27 -36.72 3.76
CA GLY A 158 -7.71 -36.78 3.52
C GLY A 158 -8.18 -38.13 2.99
N HIS A 159 -7.25 -39.00 2.54
CA HIS A 159 -7.60 -40.24 1.85
C HIS A 159 -6.46 -41.27 1.91
N VAL A 160 -6.78 -42.56 1.85
CA VAL A 160 -5.80 -43.67 1.83
C VAL A 160 -4.87 -43.65 0.61
N ARG A 161 -5.27 -42.97 -0.46
CA ARG A 161 -4.48 -42.76 -1.70
C ARG A 161 -3.77 -41.42 -1.79
N GLU A 162 -3.76 -40.65 -0.71
CA GLU A 162 -2.96 -39.44 -0.61
C GLU A 162 -1.55 -39.80 -0.13
N GLY A 163 -0.54 -39.41 -0.91
CA GLY A 163 0.86 -39.62 -0.54
C GLY A 163 1.36 -38.60 0.48
N ILE A 164 2.45 -38.92 1.16
CA ILE A 164 3.24 -37.99 1.97
C ILE A 164 4.64 -37.92 1.36
N TRP A 165 5.08 -36.71 1.06
CA TRP A 165 6.41 -36.45 0.53
C TRP A 165 7.26 -35.75 1.58
N MET A 166 8.41 -36.36 1.92
CA MET A 166 9.45 -35.83 2.79
C MET A 166 10.79 -36.04 2.11
N ASP A 167 11.59 -34.98 1.99
CA ASP A 167 12.85 -34.99 1.24
C ASP A 167 13.82 -36.09 1.72
N GLN A 168 14.06 -36.22 3.02
CA GLN A 168 15.01 -37.19 3.59
C GLN A 168 14.61 -38.65 3.34
N ILE A 169 13.32 -38.95 3.21
CA ILE A 169 12.80 -40.31 3.01
C ILE A 169 12.57 -40.61 1.52
N CYS A 170 12.06 -39.64 0.78
CA CYS A 170 11.57 -39.84 -0.59
C CYS A 170 12.68 -39.74 -1.63
N ILE A 171 13.73 -38.96 -1.32
CA ILE A 171 14.94 -38.84 -2.14
C ILE A 171 15.97 -39.85 -1.61
N ASN A 172 16.64 -40.55 -2.52
CA ASN A 172 17.76 -41.43 -2.17
C ASN A 172 18.96 -40.60 -1.70
N GLN A 173 19.17 -40.58 -0.38
CA GLN A 173 20.22 -39.80 0.25
C GLN A 173 21.65 -40.33 0.01
N GLU A 174 21.80 -41.47 -0.64
CA GLU A 174 23.11 -42.03 -0.99
C GLU A 174 23.48 -41.71 -2.44
N ASN A 175 22.51 -41.31 -3.28
CA ASN A 175 22.71 -41.00 -4.68
C ASN A 175 22.81 -39.49 -4.93
N ASN A 176 24.04 -38.99 -5.11
CA ASN A 176 24.29 -37.56 -5.36
C ASN A 176 23.64 -37.04 -6.64
N SER A 177 23.55 -37.85 -7.70
CA SER A 177 22.88 -37.45 -8.95
C SER A 177 21.38 -37.28 -8.74
N GLU A 178 20.75 -38.20 -7.99
CA GLU A 178 19.33 -38.09 -7.64
C GLU A 178 19.08 -36.86 -6.77
N LYS A 179 19.93 -36.59 -5.77
CA LYS A 179 19.83 -35.38 -4.94
C LYS A 179 19.86 -34.11 -5.78
N GLN A 180 20.80 -34.00 -6.71
CA GLN A 180 20.92 -32.82 -7.56
C GLN A 180 19.67 -32.60 -8.41
N LEU A 181 19.14 -33.66 -9.02
CA LEU A 181 17.90 -33.60 -9.78
C LEU A 181 16.70 -33.23 -8.90
N ALA A 182 16.62 -33.81 -7.70
CA ALA A 182 15.54 -33.52 -6.75
C ALA A 182 15.60 -32.07 -6.24
N ILE A 183 16.78 -31.53 -5.95
CA ILE A 183 17.00 -30.11 -5.59
C ILE A 183 16.46 -29.20 -6.69
N ALA A 184 16.71 -29.55 -7.96
CA ALA A 184 16.18 -28.82 -9.11
C ALA A 184 14.67 -29.03 -9.33
N CYS A 185 14.01 -29.94 -8.61
CA CYS A 185 12.57 -30.18 -8.71
C CYS A 185 11.78 -29.64 -7.51
N MET A 186 12.45 -29.08 -6.49
CA MET A 186 11.81 -28.68 -5.23
C MET A 186 10.66 -27.68 -5.45
N ASP A 187 10.82 -26.72 -6.35
CA ASP A 187 9.78 -25.76 -6.71
C ASP A 187 8.53 -26.45 -7.30
N VAL A 188 8.70 -27.44 -8.18
CA VAL A 188 7.60 -28.22 -8.76
C VAL A 188 6.89 -29.02 -7.67
N ILE A 189 7.65 -29.68 -6.79
CA ILE A 189 7.12 -30.57 -5.75
C ILE A 189 6.30 -29.77 -4.73
N TYR A 190 6.82 -28.66 -4.21
CA TYR A 190 6.11 -27.90 -3.19
C TYR A 190 4.94 -27.08 -3.76
N ARG A 191 5.02 -26.65 -5.02
CA ARG A 191 3.93 -25.91 -5.68
C ARG A 191 2.70 -26.78 -5.93
N THR A 192 2.93 -28.05 -6.29
CA THR A 192 1.87 -28.98 -6.72
C THR A 192 1.25 -29.78 -5.58
N CYS A 193 1.85 -29.77 -4.39
CA CYS A 193 1.29 -30.45 -3.23
C CYS A 193 -0.14 -29.96 -2.92
N ARG A 194 -1.01 -30.85 -2.41
CA ARG A 194 -2.36 -30.45 -1.97
C ARG A 194 -2.27 -29.50 -0.79
N LYS A 195 -1.36 -29.78 0.13
CA LYS A 195 -1.18 -29.06 1.38
C LYS A 195 0.29 -29.15 1.81
N LEU A 196 0.82 -28.02 2.26
CA LEU A 196 2.11 -27.92 2.92
C LEU A 196 1.92 -28.08 4.43
N VAL A 197 2.64 -29.01 5.04
CA VAL A 197 2.64 -29.24 6.49
C VAL A 197 4.00 -28.83 7.02
N VAL A 198 4.03 -27.78 7.85
CA VAL A 198 5.24 -27.24 8.47
C VAL A 198 5.38 -27.80 9.87
N LEU A 199 6.54 -28.35 10.22
CA LEU A 199 6.81 -28.87 11.55
C LEU A 199 7.71 -27.92 12.33
N LEU A 200 7.24 -27.46 13.50
CA LEU A 200 8.02 -26.68 14.45
C LEU A 200 8.37 -27.57 15.65
N GLU A 201 9.27 -28.54 15.42
CA GLU A 201 9.59 -29.59 16.39
C GLU A 201 10.31 -29.10 17.65
N ASP A 202 10.98 -27.94 17.56
CA ASP A 202 11.67 -27.23 18.64
C ASP A 202 10.77 -26.26 19.42
N VAL A 203 9.50 -26.13 19.03
CA VAL A 203 8.55 -25.24 19.68
C VAL A 203 7.61 -26.07 20.56
N GLU A 204 7.54 -25.71 21.84
CA GLU A 204 6.69 -26.37 22.83
C GLU A 204 5.72 -25.36 23.46
N LEU A 205 4.44 -25.53 23.16
CA LEU A 205 3.37 -24.67 23.68
C LEU A 205 2.79 -25.22 24.98
N THR A 206 2.28 -24.32 25.82
CA THR A 206 1.43 -24.65 26.97
C THR A 206 -0.02 -24.86 26.52
N GLU A 207 -0.85 -25.48 27.36
CA GLU A 207 -2.29 -25.62 27.05
C GLU A 207 -2.97 -24.24 26.94
N ASP A 208 -2.55 -23.25 27.75
CA ASP A 208 -3.07 -21.88 27.66
C ASP A 208 -2.73 -21.21 26.31
N GLU A 209 -1.51 -21.40 25.80
CA GLU A 209 -1.09 -20.91 24.48
C GLU A 209 -1.82 -21.66 23.35
N ALA A 210 -2.11 -22.95 23.53
CA ALA A 210 -2.89 -23.74 22.57
C ALA A 210 -4.36 -23.29 22.52
N ASP A 211 -4.95 -23.00 23.67
CA ASP A 211 -6.29 -22.41 23.75
C ASP A 211 -6.35 -21.03 23.08
N LEU A 212 -5.26 -20.25 23.20
CA LEU A 212 -5.12 -18.99 22.49
C LEU A 212 -5.09 -19.18 20.96
N CYS A 213 -4.35 -20.17 20.43
CA CYS A 213 -4.42 -20.50 19.01
C CYS A 213 -5.84 -20.83 18.55
N ARG A 214 -6.58 -21.64 19.32
CA ARG A 214 -7.98 -22.00 19.02
C ARG A 214 -8.89 -20.78 19.08
N LYS A 215 -8.71 -19.89 20.06
CA LYS A 215 -9.43 -18.60 20.16
C LYS A 215 -9.20 -17.73 18.92
N TYR A 216 -7.95 -17.65 18.44
CA TYR A 216 -7.57 -16.82 17.29
C TYR A 216 -7.96 -17.41 15.93
N GLU A 217 -8.36 -18.68 15.87
CA GLU A 217 -8.88 -19.29 14.64
C GLU A 217 -10.14 -18.55 14.14
N ALA A 218 -11.03 -18.13 15.05
CA ALA A 218 -12.22 -17.33 14.74
C ALA A 218 -11.89 -15.90 14.20
N PHE A 219 -10.65 -15.46 14.41
CA PHE A 219 -10.15 -14.15 13.97
C PHE A 219 -9.14 -14.27 12.82
N ALA A 220 -9.00 -15.45 12.21
CA ALA A 220 -8.21 -15.62 11.00
C ALA A 220 -8.64 -14.57 9.95
N TYR A 221 -7.68 -13.84 9.40
CA TYR A 221 -7.87 -12.72 8.45
C TYR A 221 -8.43 -11.40 9.04
N LYS A 222 -8.58 -11.28 10.37
CA LYS A 222 -8.98 -10.03 11.04
C LYS A 222 -7.83 -9.42 11.83
N LEU A 223 -7.00 -8.63 11.16
CA LEU A 223 -5.86 -7.92 11.77
C LEU A 223 -6.27 -6.81 12.75
N ASP A 224 -7.56 -6.52 12.90
CA ASP A 224 -8.09 -5.52 13.83
C ASP A 224 -8.41 -6.07 15.23
N HIS A 225 -8.40 -7.40 15.41
CA HIS A 225 -8.65 -8.00 16.72
C HIS A 225 -7.49 -7.66 17.67
N ARG A 226 -7.82 -7.08 18.82
CA ARG A 226 -6.85 -6.72 19.86
C ARG A 226 -6.98 -7.67 21.05
N PRO A 227 -5.87 -7.98 21.75
CA PRO A 227 -5.94 -8.71 23.00
C PRO A 227 -6.85 -7.97 23.99
N GLN A 228 -7.70 -8.73 24.67
CA GLN A 228 -8.75 -8.19 25.54
C GLN A 228 -8.19 -7.72 26.89
N ASP A 229 -7.11 -8.35 27.35
CA ASP A 229 -6.45 -8.03 28.60
C ASP A 229 -4.92 -8.25 28.55
N THR A 230 -4.25 -7.86 29.64
CA THR A 230 -2.79 -7.97 29.79
C THR A 230 -2.31 -9.43 29.86
N THR A 231 -3.14 -10.34 30.36
CA THR A 231 -2.79 -11.77 30.46
C THR A 231 -2.73 -12.38 29.05
N GLU A 232 -3.75 -12.10 28.23
CA GLU A 232 -3.80 -12.50 26.83
C GLU A 232 -2.62 -11.92 26.04
N ALA A 233 -2.31 -10.63 26.21
CA ALA A 233 -1.15 -10.00 25.57
C ALA A 233 0.17 -10.68 25.97
N THR A 234 0.32 -11.07 27.24
CA THR A 234 1.52 -11.77 27.74
C THR A 234 1.64 -13.17 27.13
N LEU A 235 0.54 -13.91 27.03
CA LEU A 235 0.50 -15.23 26.39
C LEU A 235 0.79 -15.14 24.89
N LEU A 236 0.24 -14.14 24.18
CA LEU A 236 0.55 -13.89 22.77
C LEU A 236 2.05 -13.61 22.56
N ILE A 237 2.65 -12.76 23.41
CA ILE A 237 4.08 -12.45 23.37
C ILE A 237 4.91 -13.73 23.60
N SER A 238 4.55 -14.54 24.60
CA SER A 238 5.27 -15.78 24.91
C SER A 238 5.19 -16.78 23.75
N LEU A 239 4.00 -16.97 23.18
CA LEU A 239 3.78 -17.81 22.00
C LEU A 239 4.60 -17.30 20.81
N HIS A 240 4.54 -16.00 20.52
CA HIS A 240 5.32 -15.38 19.46
C HIS A 240 6.83 -15.61 19.65
N ASP A 241 7.35 -15.44 20.86
CA ASP A 241 8.79 -15.60 21.11
C ASP A 241 9.24 -17.04 20.87
N LYS A 242 8.45 -18.02 21.32
CA LYS A 242 8.71 -19.43 21.06
C LYS A 242 8.66 -19.76 19.56
N VAL A 243 7.65 -19.26 18.85
CA VAL A 243 7.51 -19.50 17.40
C VAL A 243 8.62 -18.81 16.63
N ALA A 244 8.96 -17.55 16.94
CA ALA A 244 10.02 -16.79 16.28
C ALA A 244 11.39 -17.46 16.45
N ALA A 245 11.63 -18.09 17.60
CA ALA A 245 12.87 -18.81 17.88
C ALA A 245 13.02 -20.12 17.09
N ALA A 246 11.96 -20.63 16.46
CA ALA A 246 12.00 -21.89 15.73
C ALA A 246 13.06 -21.85 14.62
N ARG A 247 13.88 -22.90 14.55
CA ARG A 247 14.97 -23.01 13.56
C ARG A 247 14.46 -23.01 12.13
N TRP A 248 13.23 -23.46 11.92
CA TRP A 248 12.58 -23.51 10.62
C TRP A 248 12.65 -22.15 9.87
N TRP A 249 12.44 -21.03 10.58
CA TRP A 249 12.51 -19.67 9.99
C TRP A 249 13.89 -19.27 9.49
N GLN A 250 14.94 -19.93 9.98
CA GLN A 250 16.33 -19.60 9.67
C GLN A 250 16.86 -20.36 8.44
N ARG A 251 16.10 -21.33 7.91
CA ARG A 251 16.53 -22.24 6.85
C ARG A 251 16.07 -21.72 5.47
N SER A 252 16.99 -21.49 4.53
CA SER A 252 16.63 -21.06 3.17
C SER A 252 15.69 -22.02 2.45
N TRP A 253 15.87 -23.34 2.64
CA TRP A 253 14.99 -24.34 2.03
C TRP A 253 13.57 -24.29 2.61
N CYS A 254 13.43 -24.12 3.92
CA CYS A 254 12.11 -23.94 4.55
C CYS A 254 11.42 -22.67 4.05
N PHE A 255 12.17 -21.56 3.95
CA PHE A 255 11.70 -20.33 3.32
C PHE A 255 11.25 -20.58 1.88
N HIS A 256 12.07 -21.26 1.07
CA HIS A 256 11.72 -21.63 -0.31
C HIS A 256 10.40 -22.41 -0.39
N GLU A 257 10.29 -23.48 0.39
CA GLU A 257 9.15 -24.40 0.38
C GLU A 257 7.85 -23.67 0.72
N PHE A 258 7.92 -22.78 1.71
CA PHE A 258 6.81 -21.95 2.11
C PHE A 258 6.39 -20.97 1.01
N VAL A 259 7.36 -20.31 0.39
CA VAL A 259 7.09 -19.31 -0.65
C VAL A 259 6.54 -19.94 -1.91
N VAL A 260 7.11 -21.07 -2.32
CA VAL A 260 6.63 -21.88 -3.46
C VAL A 260 5.25 -22.46 -3.18
N GLY A 261 4.95 -22.79 -1.92
CA GLY A 261 3.63 -23.24 -1.50
C GLY A 261 2.52 -22.18 -1.69
N GLU A 262 2.91 -20.91 -1.81
CA GLU A 262 2.05 -19.73 -2.00
C GLU A 262 0.86 -19.68 -1.00
N PRO A 263 1.10 -19.75 0.33
CA PRO A 263 0.05 -19.85 1.34
C PRO A 263 -0.91 -18.67 1.38
N TRP A 264 -0.54 -17.55 0.77
CA TRP A 264 -1.36 -16.34 0.59
C TRP A 264 -2.24 -16.35 -0.67
N SER A 265 -2.14 -17.37 -1.53
CA SER A 265 -2.96 -17.46 -2.73
C SER A 265 -4.40 -17.84 -2.39
N ASP A 266 -5.37 -17.37 -3.17
CA ASP A 266 -6.80 -17.66 -2.96
C ASP A 266 -7.10 -19.17 -2.89
N LYS A 267 -6.39 -19.97 -3.69
CA LYS A 267 -6.47 -21.44 -3.64
C LYS A 267 -6.10 -21.99 -2.26
N ARG A 268 -5.08 -21.43 -1.62
CA ARG A 268 -4.54 -21.87 -0.32
C ARG A 268 -5.30 -21.29 0.87
N HIS A 269 -6.27 -20.39 0.66
CA HIS A 269 -7.19 -19.95 1.72
C HIS A 269 -8.34 -20.92 1.99
N GLN A 270 -8.46 -22.00 1.21
CA GLN A 270 -9.40 -23.09 1.49
C GLN A 270 -8.80 -24.04 2.54
N THR A 271 -9.57 -24.46 3.55
CA THR A 271 -9.15 -25.37 4.63
C THR A 271 -8.46 -26.66 4.15
N VAL A 272 -8.87 -27.16 2.98
CA VAL A 272 -8.30 -28.38 2.37
C VAL A 272 -6.89 -28.15 1.81
N HIS A 273 -6.53 -26.92 1.47
CA HIS A 273 -5.26 -26.55 0.82
C HIS A 273 -4.36 -25.65 1.66
N ASN A 274 -4.88 -25.11 2.77
CA ASN A 274 -4.19 -24.18 3.66
C ASN A 274 -2.93 -24.81 4.25
N THR A 275 -1.85 -24.04 4.30
CA THR A 275 -0.63 -24.44 4.98
C THR A 275 -0.91 -24.57 6.46
N VAL A 276 -0.50 -25.70 7.03
CA VAL A 276 -0.70 -25.99 8.45
C VAL A 276 0.64 -26.12 9.16
N PHE A 277 0.71 -25.59 10.37
CA PHE A 277 1.83 -25.70 11.28
C PHE A 277 1.49 -26.73 12.36
N VAL A 278 2.36 -27.72 12.52
CA VAL A 278 2.29 -28.72 13.59
C VAL A 278 3.35 -28.36 14.62
N ILE A 279 2.88 -28.03 15.82
CA ILE A 279 3.68 -27.50 16.92
C ILE A 279 3.61 -28.46 18.11
N GLY A 280 4.66 -28.57 18.93
CA GLY A 280 4.61 -29.37 20.16
C GLY A 280 3.60 -28.81 21.17
N LEU A 281 2.83 -29.70 21.80
CA LEU A 281 1.96 -29.38 22.94
C LEU A 281 2.22 -30.36 24.10
N GLY A 282 2.96 -29.90 25.11
CA GLY A 282 3.43 -30.74 26.22
C GLY A 282 4.28 -31.94 25.75
N LYS A 283 4.44 -32.98 26.57
CA LYS A 283 5.40 -34.07 26.28
C LYS A 283 4.95 -35.08 25.22
N THR A 284 3.66 -35.11 24.87
CA THR A 284 3.08 -36.22 24.08
C THR A 284 2.15 -35.78 22.96
N LYS A 285 1.64 -34.55 22.96
CA LYS A 285 0.68 -34.08 21.95
C LYS A 285 1.33 -33.09 20.98
N THR A 286 0.61 -32.81 19.91
CA THR A 286 0.89 -31.73 18.97
C THR A 286 -0.35 -30.86 18.80
N LEU A 287 -0.14 -29.62 18.38
CA LEU A 287 -1.18 -28.67 18.01
C LEU A 287 -1.09 -28.37 16.51
N ARG A 288 -2.23 -28.49 15.82
CA ARG A 288 -2.39 -28.06 14.43
C ARG A 288 -2.86 -26.61 14.41
N VAL A 289 -2.15 -25.73 13.72
CA VAL A 289 -2.48 -24.31 13.55
C VAL A 289 -2.44 -23.94 12.07
N GLU A 290 -3.48 -23.29 11.55
CA GLU A 290 -3.47 -22.83 10.16
C GLU A 290 -2.59 -21.59 9.99
N TRP A 291 -1.99 -21.43 8.80
CA TRP A 291 -1.15 -20.27 8.51
C TRP A 291 -1.86 -18.94 8.76
N SER A 292 -3.13 -18.82 8.37
CA SER A 292 -3.93 -17.60 8.57
C SER A 292 -4.05 -17.21 10.04
N THR A 293 -4.26 -18.20 10.91
CA THR A 293 -4.29 -18.01 12.37
C THR A 293 -2.93 -17.63 12.91
N LEU A 294 -1.89 -18.41 12.57
CA LEU A 294 -0.52 -18.14 13.04
C LEU A 294 -0.02 -16.77 12.57
N HIS A 295 -0.26 -16.43 11.31
CA HIS A 295 0.03 -15.12 10.74
C HIS A 295 -0.69 -14.00 11.50
N SER A 296 -1.98 -14.17 11.82
CA SER A 296 -2.74 -13.17 12.58
C SER A 296 -2.15 -12.98 13.98
N ILE A 297 -1.73 -14.05 14.66
CA ILE A 297 -1.07 -13.98 15.97
C ILE A 297 0.28 -13.26 15.87
N LEU A 298 1.14 -13.69 14.95
CA LEU A 298 2.47 -13.10 14.75
C LEU A 298 2.39 -11.62 14.37
N ALA A 299 1.46 -11.26 13.48
CA ALA A 299 1.21 -9.89 13.08
C ALA A 299 0.61 -9.05 14.23
N THR A 300 -0.30 -9.61 15.03
CA THR A 300 -0.85 -8.94 16.23
C THR A 300 0.27 -8.57 17.20
N VAL A 301 1.17 -9.50 17.50
CA VAL A 301 2.29 -9.25 18.42
C VAL A 301 3.28 -8.24 17.83
N THR A 302 3.66 -8.41 16.56
CA THR A 302 4.69 -7.58 15.92
C THR A 302 4.18 -6.16 15.64
N LEU A 303 2.96 -6.03 15.15
CA LEU A 303 2.40 -4.75 14.68
C LEU A 303 1.62 -4.05 15.79
N GLN A 304 0.70 -4.73 16.48
CA GLN A 304 -0.17 -4.08 17.47
C GLN A 304 0.50 -3.94 18.85
N LEU A 305 1.17 -4.99 19.33
CA LEU A 305 1.89 -4.96 20.62
C LEU A 305 3.29 -4.36 20.49
N GLY A 306 3.81 -4.25 19.26
CA GLY A 306 5.14 -3.68 18.99
C GLY A 306 6.30 -4.51 19.57
N HIS A 307 6.03 -5.77 19.91
CA HIS A 307 7.03 -6.66 20.51
C HIS A 307 7.89 -7.30 19.42
N ARG A 308 9.21 -7.23 19.57
CA ARG A 308 10.20 -7.88 18.70
C ARG A 308 11.36 -8.39 19.54
N ASN A 309 11.90 -9.53 19.16
CA ASN A 309 13.09 -10.13 19.76
C ASN A 309 14.19 -10.34 18.70
N GLU A 310 15.35 -10.88 19.11
CA GLU A 310 16.50 -11.12 18.21
C GLU A 310 16.19 -12.09 17.06
N HIS A 311 15.20 -12.97 17.23
CA HIS A 311 14.76 -13.95 16.24
C HIS A 311 13.64 -13.42 15.33
N SER A 312 12.93 -12.35 15.72
CA SER A 312 11.86 -11.74 14.91
C SER A 312 12.33 -11.28 13.53
N GLN A 313 13.62 -11.01 13.36
CA GLN A 313 14.18 -10.65 12.04
C GLN A 313 13.98 -11.74 10.98
N TYR A 314 13.96 -13.02 11.39
CA TYR A 314 13.78 -14.15 10.48
C TYR A 314 12.31 -14.37 10.08
N LEU A 315 11.37 -13.75 10.81
CA LEU A 315 9.96 -13.75 10.43
C LEU A 315 9.66 -12.73 9.34
N ASN A 316 10.43 -11.63 9.25
CA ASN A 316 10.16 -10.53 8.34
C ASN A 316 10.01 -10.94 6.86
N PRO A 317 10.88 -11.79 6.26
CA PRO A 317 10.74 -12.18 4.85
C PRO A 317 9.43 -12.91 4.55
N ILE A 318 8.83 -13.55 5.55
CA ILE A 318 7.61 -14.35 5.43
C ILE A 318 6.37 -13.53 5.83
N LEU A 319 6.45 -12.73 6.90
CA LEU A 319 5.36 -11.87 7.38
C LEU A 319 5.15 -10.61 6.54
N ALA A 320 6.18 -10.07 5.90
CA ALA A 320 6.03 -8.90 5.04
C ALA A 320 5.17 -9.19 3.80
N GLY A 321 4.90 -10.47 3.51
CA GLY A 321 4.38 -10.92 2.22
C GLY A 321 5.38 -10.57 1.12
N PHE A 322 5.42 -11.36 0.06
CA PHE A 322 6.15 -10.88 -1.11
C PHE A 322 5.37 -9.68 -1.66
N SER A 323 5.93 -8.47 -1.47
CA SER A 323 5.45 -7.29 -2.20
C SER A 323 5.41 -7.62 -3.70
N ASN A 324 4.59 -6.91 -4.48
CA ASN A 324 4.49 -7.13 -5.93
C ASN A 324 5.85 -7.11 -6.68
N ARG A 325 6.95 -6.67 -6.04
CA ARG A 325 8.30 -6.56 -6.60
C ARG A 325 9.10 -7.86 -6.57
N THR A 326 8.92 -8.67 -5.53
CA THR A 326 9.62 -9.96 -5.36
C THR A 326 8.74 -11.15 -5.73
N SER A 327 7.42 -10.98 -5.80
CA SER A 327 6.47 -12.04 -6.14
C SER A 327 6.30 -12.25 -7.66
N PRO A 328 6.33 -13.51 -8.16
CA PRO A 328 5.96 -13.81 -9.54
C PRO A 328 4.44 -13.77 -9.78
N LEU A 329 3.62 -13.64 -8.72
CA LEU A 329 2.15 -13.73 -8.78
C LEU A 329 1.53 -12.70 -9.75
N MET A 330 2.17 -11.54 -9.92
CA MET A 330 1.72 -10.44 -10.78
C MET A 330 2.50 -10.36 -12.10
N GLU A 331 3.24 -11.41 -12.47
CA GLU A 331 3.99 -11.47 -13.73
C GLU A 331 3.15 -12.12 -14.84
N SER A 332 3.51 -11.83 -16.09
CA SER A 332 2.90 -12.52 -17.24
C SER A 332 3.16 -14.02 -17.13
N ARG A 333 2.14 -14.85 -17.33
CA ARG A 333 2.30 -16.32 -17.38
C ARG A 333 3.22 -16.80 -18.50
N HIS A 334 3.42 -15.97 -19.53
CA HIS A 334 4.30 -16.25 -20.66
C HIS A 334 5.28 -15.08 -20.82
N PRO A 335 6.36 -15.03 -20.02
CA PRO A 335 7.39 -14.01 -20.18
C PRO A 335 8.13 -14.24 -21.52
N ARG A 336 8.34 -13.16 -22.28
CA ARG A 336 9.15 -13.12 -23.51
C ARG A 336 10.20 -12.03 -23.36
N ALA A 337 11.18 -11.96 -24.25
CA ALA A 337 12.10 -10.82 -24.28
C ALA A 337 11.33 -9.48 -24.25
N GLY A 338 11.69 -8.60 -23.31
CA GLY A 338 11.01 -7.33 -23.02
C GLY A 338 9.93 -7.40 -21.94
N ALA A 339 9.52 -8.59 -21.49
CA ALA A 339 8.56 -8.74 -20.39
C ALA A 339 9.14 -8.26 -19.06
N LEU A 340 8.26 -7.71 -18.22
CA LEU A 340 8.63 -7.21 -16.90
C LEU A 340 8.63 -8.36 -15.88
N ILE A 341 9.80 -8.68 -15.31
CA ILE A 341 10.00 -9.78 -14.35
C ILE A 341 10.65 -9.25 -13.06
N SER A 342 10.42 -9.91 -11.94
CA SER A 342 11.00 -9.51 -10.64
C SER A 342 12.51 -9.53 -10.67
N SER A 343 13.13 -8.65 -9.88
CA SER A 343 14.57 -8.63 -9.68
C SER A 343 15.11 -9.96 -9.15
N PHE A 344 16.11 -10.50 -9.84
CA PHE A 344 16.84 -11.71 -9.42
C PHE A 344 17.61 -11.38 -8.15
N MET A 345 18.20 -10.19 -8.09
CA MET A 345 18.93 -9.75 -6.92
C MET A 345 18.04 -9.52 -5.71
N ALA A 346 16.81 -9.02 -5.87
CA ALA A 346 15.90 -8.87 -4.74
C ALA A 346 15.54 -10.23 -4.12
N ARG A 347 15.28 -11.26 -4.96
CA ARG A 347 15.03 -12.63 -4.50
C ARG A 347 16.29 -13.23 -3.86
N PHE A 348 17.46 -13.04 -4.46
CA PHE A 348 18.75 -13.48 -3.90
C PHE A 348 19.03 -12.85 -2.53
N ASN A 349 18.78 -11.55 -2.39
CA ASN A 349 18.97 -10.81 -1.15
C ASN A 349 18.01 -11.32 -0.05
N ALA A 350 16.76 -11.61 -0.41
CA ALA A 350 15.79 -12.21 0.53
C ALA A 350 16.28 -13.58 1.05
N VAL A 351 16.85 -14.41 0.16
CA VAL A 351 17.45 -15.70 0.56
C VAL A 351 18.67 -15.50 1.46
N CYS A 352 19.49 -14.48 1.19
CA CYS A 352 20.65 -14.15 2.03
C CYS A 352 20.29 -13.64 3.43
N GLN A 353 19.05 -13.19 3.67
CA GLN A 353 18.58 -12.80 5.01
C GLN A 353 18.30 -14.02 5.92
N THR A 354 18.23 -15.24 5.35
CA THR A 354 18.11 -16.47 6.14
C THR A 354 19.48 -16.84 6.74
N ALA A 355 19.52 -17.55 7.87
CA ALA A 355 20.77 -17.98 8.50
C ALA A 355 21.39 -19.22 7.82
N CYS A 356 21.17 -19.42 6.51
CA CYS A 356 21.72 -20.57 5.79
C CYS A 356 23.24 -20.51 5.74
N THR A 357 23.88 -21.56 6.26
CA THR A 357 25.34 -21.66 6.37
C THR A 357 26.01 -22.21 5.11
N MET A 358 25.24 -22.75 4.16
CA MET A 358 25.73 -23.35 2.92
C MET A 358 25.48 -22.39 1.75
N PRO A 359 26.50 -21.67 1.25
CA PRO A 359 26.29 -20.69 0.20
C PRO A 359 25.70 -21.30 -1.08
N GLY A 360 26.10 -22.51 -1.46
CA GLY A 360 25.59 -23.19 -2.66
C GLY A 360 24.08 -23.43 -2.63
N ASP A 361 23.53 -23.69 -1.43
CA ASP A 361 22.09 -23.85 -1.25
C ASP A 361 21.35 -22.53 -1.48
N ARG A 362 21.93 -21.38 -1.10
CA ARG A 362 21.34 -20.06 -1.37
C ARG A 362 21.16 -19.84 -2.88
N GLN A 363 22.11 -20.29 -3.70
CA GLN A 363 22.02 -20.19 -5.16
C GLN A 363 20.90 -21.07 -5.72
N SER A 364 20.83 -22.35 -5.32
CA SER A 364 19.78 -23.27 -5.77
C SER A 364 18.38 -22.79 -5.35
N VAL A 365 18.24 -22.36 -4.09
CA VAL A 365 17.00 -21.78 -3.57
C VAL A 365 16.60 -20.55 -4.36
N CYS A 366 17.54 -19.63 -4.61
CA CYS A 366 17.28 -18.41 -5.37
C CYS A 366 16.77 -18.72 -6.78
N ILE A 367 17.40 -19.64 -7.51
CA ILE A 367 16.99 -20.01 -8.88
C ILE A 367 15.59 -20.61 -8.90
N ASN A 368 15.31 -21.55 -7.98
CA ASN A 368 13.99 -22.13 -7.86
C ASN A 368 12.93 -21.08 -7.49
N LEU A 369 13.27 -20.13 -6.60
CA LEU A 369 12.39 -19.02 -6.24
C LEU A 369 12.16 -18.07 -7.40
N ILE A 370 13.19 -17.73 -8.18
CA ILE A 370 13.10 -16.93 -9.42
C ILE A 370 12.15 -17.61 -10.40
N GLY A 371 12.16 -18.93 -10.47
CA GLY A 371 11.30 -19.72 -11.34
C GLY A 371 11.81 -19.76 -12.79
N ILE A 372 13.05 -19.33 -13.04
CA ILE A 372 13.70 -19.51 -14.33
C ILE A 372 13.97 -21.01 -14.53
N GLY A 373 13.75 -21.52 -15.75
CA GLY A 373 13.97 -22.92 -16.13
C GLY A 373 15.45 -23.34 -16.18
N LEU A 374 16.23 -22.98 -15.17
CA LEU A 374 17.63 -23.37 -14.99
C LEU A 374 17.81 -24.17 -13.70
N ALA A 375 18.78 -25.08 -13.69
CA ALA A 375 19.25 -25.80 -12.52
C ALA A 375 20.72 -25.47 -12.29
N TYR A 376 21.10 -25.28 -11.02
CA TYR A 376 22.49 -25.05 -10.62
C TYR A 376 23.16 -26.34 -10.16
N PHE A 377 24.27 -26.69 -10.80
CA PHE A 377 25.10 -27.85 -10.50
C PHE A 377 26.38 -27.39 -9.81
N ARG A 378 26.45 -27.63 -8.50
CA ARG A 378 27.67 -27.41 -7.72
C ARG A 378 28.63 -28.59 -7.91
N GLN A 379 29.86 -28.29 -8.35
CA GLN A 379 30.97 -29.26 -8.36
C GLN A 379 31.66 -29.35 -6.98
N HIS A 380 31.81 -28.20 -6.33
CA HIS A 380 32.32 -28.01 -4.98
C HIS A 380 31.46 -26.96 -4.27
N GLU A 381 31.50 -26.90 -2.93
CA GLU A 381 30.78 -25.88 -2.18
C GLU A 381 31.45 -24.50 -2.37
N PRO A 382 30.75 -23.52 -2.96
CA PRO A 382 31.30 -22.20 -3.23
C PRO A 382 31.40 -21.36 -1.94
N THR A 383 32.28 -20.37 -1.96
CA THR A 383 32.33 -19.30 -0.95
C THR A 383 31.15 -18.32 -1.10
N GLU A 384 30.89 -17.49 -0.08
CA GLU A 384 29.83 -16.47 -0.18
C GLU A 384 30.09 -15.46 -1.32
N ASP A 385 31.34 -15.07 -1.54
CA ASP A 385 31.73 -14.17 -2.62
C ASP A 385 31.51 -14.81 -3.99
N GLU A 386 31.79 -16.10 -4.14
CA GLU A 386 31.56 -16.85 -5.38
C GLU A 386 30.07 -16.98 -5.68
N VAL A 387 29.24 -17.24 -4.67
CA VAL A 387 27.77 -17.31 -4.86
C VAL A 387 27.20 -15.95 -5.22
N TYR A 388 27.64 -14.88 -4.56
CA TYR A 388 27.24 -13.54 -4.91
C TYR A 388 27.65 -13.20 -6.35
N HIS A 389 28.87 -13.56 -6.76
CA HIS A 389 29.35 -13.40 -8.13
C HIS A 389 28.47 -14.17 -9.14
N LEU A 390 28.06 -15.40 -8.84
CA LEU A 390 27.14 -16.18 -9.68
C LEU A 390 25.77 -15.49 -9.81
N ALA A 391 25.22 -14.96 -8.73
CA ALA A 391 23.95 -14.24 -8.74
C ALA A 391 24.03 -12.94 -9.58
N VAL A 392 25.13 -12.19 -9.47
CA VAL A 392 25.37 -10.99 -10.30
C VAL A 392 25.49 -11.36 -11.78
N LEU A 393 26.22 -12.41 -12.11
CA LEU A 393 26.33 -12.85 -13.52
C LEU A 393 24.99 -13.32 -14.08
N LEU A 394 24.22 -14.07 -13.29
CA LEU A 394 22.90 -14.57 -13.69
C LEU A 394 21.91 -13.41 -13.93
N SER A 395 21.89 -12.43 -13.02
CA SER A 395 21.04 -11.24 -13.15
C SER A 395 21.43 -10.38 -14.37
N LEU A 396 22.74 -10.14 -14.61
CA LEU A 396 23.22 -9.47 -15.81
C LEU A 396 22.82 -10.21 -17.09
N ALA A 397 22.97 -11.54 -17.10
CA ALA A 397 22.63 -12.37 -18.25
C ALA A 397 21.14 -12.41 -18.55
N ALA A 398 20.29 -12.19 -17.54
CA ALA A 398 18.85 -12.00 -17.71
C ALA A 398 18.47 -10.57 -18.13
N GLY A 399 19.38 -9.58 -18.05
CA GLY A 399 19.11 -8.19 -18.45
C GLY A 399 19.01 -7.19 -17.31
N GLU A 400 19.24 -7.61 -16.06
CA GLU A 400 19.12 -6.77 -14.88
C GLU A 400 20.37 -5.87 -14.71
N LYS A 401 20.23 -4.59 -15.06
CA LYS A 401 21.35 -3.63 -15.10
C LYS A 401 21.72 -3.04 -13.74
N VAL A 402 20.82 -3.11 -12.75
CA VAL A 402 20.96 -2.39 -11.46
C VAL A 402 22.20 -2.83 -10.68
N VAL A 403 22.66 -4.07 -10.91
CA VAL A 403 23.84 -4.65 -10.23
C VAL A 403 25.16 -3.94 -10.56
N LEU A 404 25.19 -3.12 -11.62
CA LEU A 404 26.36 -2.31 -11.98
C LEU A 404 26.33 -0.88 -11.40
N SER A 405 25.24 -0.48 -10.74
CA SER A 405 24.99 0.92 -10.35
C SER A 405 25.31 1.27 -8.89
N PHE A 406 25.43 0.29 -7.99
CA PHE A 406 25.62 0.49 -6.55
C PHE A 406 26.83 -0.28 -6.02
N VAL A 407 28.02 0.07 -6.47
CA VAL A 407 29.23 -0.73 -6.26
C VAL A 407 30.01 -0.21 -5.04
N ASN A 408 30.17 -1.04 -3.99
CA ASN A 408 31.00 -0.71 -2.82
C ASN A 408 32.50 -0.76 -3.22
N SER A 409 33.42 -0.25 -2.38
CA SER A 409 34.86 -0.35 -2.60
C SER A 409 35.45 -1.73 -2.30
N GLU A 410 34.64 -2.68 -1.83
CA GLU A 410 35.07 -4.04 -1.46
C GLU A 410 34.97 -5.03 -2.64
N PRO A 411 36.10 -5.40 -3.28
CA PRO A 411 36.11 -6.40 -4.35
C PRO A 411 35.77 -7.80 -3.82
N LEU A 412 35.01 -8.56 -4.61
CA LEU A 412 34.71 -9.97 -4.30
C LEU A 412 35.98 -10.83 -4.41
N LYS A 413 36.13 -11.86 -3.58
CA LYS A 413 37.16 -12.89 -3.74
C LYS A 413 36.59 -14.10 -4.47
N VAL A 414 36.94 -14.26 -5.74
CA VAL A 414 36.52 -15.39 -6.57
C VAL A 414 37.72 -16.30 -6.79
N SER A 415 37.63 -17.56 -6.36
CA SER A 415 38.72 -18.54 -6.42
C SER A 415 40.05 -18.02 -5.85
N GLY A 416 39.96 -17.30 -4.72
CA GLY A 416 41.10 -16.73 -4.00
C GLY A 416 41.72 -15.47 -4.63
N LYS A 417 41.21 -14.99 -5.77
CA LYS A 417 41.67 -13.76 -6.43
C LYS A 417 40.66 -12.63 -6.25
N LEU A 418 41.15 -11.40 -6.11
CA LEU A 418 40.29 -10.22 -6.09
C LEU A 418 39.64 -10.02 -7.45
N SER A 419 38.32 -9.86 -7.43
CA SER A 419 37.53 -9.64 -8.63
C SER A 419 37.49 -8.16 -9.02
N ARG A 420 37.16 -7.90 -10.30
CA ARG A 420 36.76 -6.56 -10.76
C ARG A 420 35.30 -6.22 -10.46
N MET A 421 34.53 -7.19 -9.96
CA MET A 421 33.21 -6.97 -9.40
C MET A 421 33.32 -6.73 -7.88
N ASN A 422 32.48 -5.82 -7.38
CA ASN A 422 32.43 -5.51 -5.96
C ASN A 422 31.03 -5.81 -5.41
N ARG A 423 30.93 -5.94 -4.09
CA ARG A 423 29.63 -6.10 -3.42
C ARG A 423 28.75 -4.88 -3.64
N SER A 424 27.44 -5.09 -3.67
CA SER A 424 26.51 -3.97 -3.68
C SER A 424 26.57 -3.22 -2.35
N ILE A 425 26.49 -1.88 -2.39
CA ILE A 425 26.28 -1.05 -1.19
C ILE A 425 24.97 -1.45 -0.48
N ALA A 426 24.00 -1.99 -1.22
CA ALA A 426 22.68 -2.37 -0.74
C ALA A 426 22.44 -3.90 -0.83
N ALA A 427 23.43 -4.71 -0.47
CA ALA A 427 23.40 -6.18 -0.64
C ALA A 427 22.25 -6.93 0.07
N ALA A 428 21.46 -6.28 0.94
CA ALA A 428 20.28 -6.86 1.57
C ALA A 428 18.96 -6.26 1.03
N ASP A 429 19.01 -5.49 -0.06
CA ASP A 429 17.87 -4.80 -0.63
C ASP A 429 16.92 -5.75 -1.37
N THR A 430 15.75 -6.00 -0.78
CA THR A 430 14.67 -6.81 -1.38
C THR A 430 13.62 -5.98 -2.12
N THR A 431 13.82 -4.66 -2.24
CA THR A 431 12.86 -3.72 -2.86
C THR A 431 13.20 -3.32 -4.29
N LEU A 432 14.28 -3.90 -4.85
CA LEU A 432 14.67 -3.64 -6.23
C LEU A 432 13.47 -3.86 -7.17
N ASP A 433 13.28 -2.92 -8.09
CA ASP A 433 12.14 -2.94 -9.00
C ASP A 433 12.26 -4.10 -10.01
N LYS A 434 11.12 -4.46 -10.59
CA LYS A 434 11.09 -5.39 -11.72
C LYS A 434 11.91 -4.82 -12.90
N PHE A 435 12.50 -5.69 -13.70
CA PHE A 435 13.28 -5.30 -14.87
C PHE A 435 12.73 -5.94 -16.14
N ALA A 436 13.05 -5.35 -17.29
CA ALA A 436 12.69 -5.92 -18.59
C ALA A 436 13.67 -7.03 -18.95
N LEU A 437 13.16 -8.26 -19.10
CA LEU A 437 13.93 -9.43 -19.52
C LEU A 437 14.61 -9.16 -20.87
N GLY A 438 15.89 -9.49 -21.00
CA GLY A 438 16.59 -9.37 -22.27
C GLY A 438 18.10 -9.50 -22.16
N ASN A 439 18.80 -9.07 -23.20
CA ASN A 439 20.26 -9.10 -23.25
C ASN A 439 20.85 -7.70 -23.01
N ILE A 440 21.92 -7.63 -22.21
CA ILE A 440 22.74 -6.42 -22.07
C ILE A 440 23.74 -6.37 -23.23
N LYS A 441 23.46 -5.53 -24.23
CA LYS A 441 24.39 -5.25 -25.32
C LYS A 441 25.63 -4.53 -24.79
N GLY A 442 26.82 -5.00 -25.19
CA GLY A 442 28.10 -4.38 -24.86
C GLY A 442 28.92 -5.08 -23.78
N ILE A 443 28.46 -6.19 -23.19
CA ILE A 443 29.35 -7.08 -22.41
C ILE A 443 29.94 -8.11 -23.38
N HIS A 444 31.27 -8.18 -23.45
CA HIS A 444 31.97 -9.08 -24.37
C HIS A 444 32.57 -10.28 -23.65
N LYS A 445 33.10 -10.09 -22.44
CA LYS A 445 33.76 -11.15 -21.67
C LYS A 445 33.77 -10.86 -20.18
N VAL A 446 33.54 -11.89 -19.36
CA VAL A 446 33.66 -11.80 -17.90
C VAL A 446 34.52 -12.95 -17.36
N SER A 447 35.56 -12.59 -16.60
CA SER A 447 36.35 -13.50 -15.75
C SER A 447 36.43 -12.93 -14.33
N ALA A 448 37.03 -13.69 -13.41
CA ALA A 448 37.24 -13.23 -12.04
C ALA A 448 37.94 -11.85 -12.02
N ASP A 449 39.01 -11.69 -12.80
CA ASP A 449 39.92 -10.54 -12.81
C ASP A 449 39.73 -9.52 -13.94
N ARG A 450 38.80 -9.79 -14.88
CA ARG A 450 38.54 -8.94 -16.05
C ARG A 450 37.06 -8.90 -16.39
N LEU A 451 36.55 -7.69 -16.55
CA LEU A 451 35.22 -7.42 -17.08
C LEU A 451 35.40 -6.57 -18.34
N GLU A 452 35.07 -7.10 -19.50
CA GLU A 452 35.19 -6.42 -20.79
C GLU A 452 33.81 -5.95 -21.25
N LEU A 453 33.64 -4.64 -21.23
CA LEU A 453 32.41 -3.99 -21.63
C LEU A 453 32.67 -2.77 -22.50
N ASP A 454 31.72 -2.46 -23.38
CA ASP A 454 31.64 -1.19 -24.08
C ASP A 454 31.37 -0.08 -23.07
N MET A 455 32.40 0.75 -22.84
CA MET A 455 32.32 1.86 -21.90
C MET A 455 32.33 3.18 -22.65
N MET A 456 31.37 4.05 -22.33
CA MET A 456 31.48 5.47 -22.64
C MET A 456 32.17 6.15 -21.46
N PHE A 457 33.41 6.58 -21.67
CA PHE A 457 34.14 7.38 -20.70
C PHE A 457 33.83 8.85 -20.95
N PHE A 458 33.25 9.51 -19.95
CA PHE A 458 33.12 10.96 -19.96
C PHE A 458 34.41 11.54 -19.37
N THR A 459 35.10 12.43 -20.10
CA THR A 459 36.39 13.00 -19.71
C THR A 459 36.30 14.09 -18.63
N GLY A 460 35.20 14.12 -17.86
CA GLY A 460 34.98 15.05 -16.76
C GLY A 460 35.13 14.36 -15.41
N SER A 461 35.69 15.05 -14.42
CA SER A 461 35.49 14.67 -13.02
C SER A 461 33.99 14.68 -12.70
N PHE A 462 33.52 13.76 -11.84
CA PHE A 462 32.20 13.90 -11.23
C PHE A 462 32.22 15.18 -10.38
N THR A 463 31.76 16.27 -10.97
CA THR A 463 31.45 17.51 -10.27
C THR A 463 30.00 17.44 -9.82
N GLY A 464 29.68 18.03 -8.68
CA GLY A 464 28.28 18.33 -8.38
C GLY A 464 27.72 19.13 -9.55
N CYS A 465 26.67 18.62 -10.18
CA CYS A 465 26.03 19.31 -11.30
C CYS A 465 25.19 20.45 -10.71
N SER A 466 25.38 21.68 -11.18
CA SER A 466 24.55 22.79 -10.70
C SER A 466 23.10 22.59 -11.13
N GLU A 467 22.14 23.17 -10.40
CA GLU A 467 20.73 23.13 -10.82
C GLU A 467 20.55 23.69 -12.24
N GLU A 468 21.39 24.65 -12.69
CA GLU A 468 21.33 25.18 -14.06
C GLU A 468 21.77 24.16 -15.12
N GLU A 469 22.83 23.39 -14.87
CA GLU A 469 23.32 22.36 -15.78
C GLU A 469 22.35 21.18 -15.88
N ILE A 470 21.77 20.78 -14.75
CA ILE A 470 20.70 19.78 -14.66
C ILE A 470 19.46 20.26 -15.44
N ASN A 471 19.03 21.50 -15.22
CA ASN A 471 17.90 22.10 -15.93
C ASN A 471 18.17 22.27 -17.44
N ALA A 472 19.40 22.60 -17.85
CA ALA A 472 19.79 22.66 -19.25
C ALA A 472 19.67 21.28 -19.92
N THR A 473 20.03 20.21 -19.21
CA THR A 473 19.88 18.84 -19.69
C THR A 473 18.40 18.47 -19.89
N TYR A 474 17.50 18.88 -18.99
CA TYR A 474 16.05 18.66 -19.16
C TYR A 474 15.43 19.50 -20.28
N ARG A 475 16.02 20.64 -20.63
CA ARG A 475 15.59 21.41 -21.81
C ARG A 475 15.95 20.70 -23.11
N ILE A 476 17.09 20.00 -23.15
CA ILE A 476 17.57 19.26 -24.33
C ILE A 476 16.87 17.89 -24.42
N PHE A 477 16.66 17.22 -23.28
CA PHE A 477 16.06 15.89 -23.18
C PHE A 477 14.84 15.91 -22.23
N PRO A 478 13.69 16.47 -22.66
CA PRO A 478 12.52 16.67 -21.79
C PRO A 478 11.87 15.38 -21.29
N GLY A 479 12.22 14.22 -21.87
CA GLY A 479 11.77 12.89 -21.43
C GLY A 479 12.71 12.17 -20.47
N ALA A 480 13.87 12.74 -20.12
CA ALA A 480 14.81 12.11 -19.19
C ALA A 480 14.24 12.13 -17.75
N ILE A 481 14.32 10.99 -17.05
CA ILE A 481 13.95 10.90 -15.63
C ILE A 481 14.85 11.88 -14.87
N LYS A 482 14.24 12.83 -14.15
CA LYS A 482 15.01 13.77 -13.34
C LYS A 482 15.79 12.96 -12.30
N SER A 483 17.12 13.02 -12.35
CA SER A 483 18.01 12.20 -11.52
C SER A 483 17.73 12.46 -10.05
N THR A 484 16.93 11.61 -9.42
CA THR A 484 16.88 11.50 -7.97
C THR A 484 18.14 10.79 -7.51
N LEU A 485 18.83 11.37 -6.53
CA LEU A 485 19.81 10.65 -5.70
C LEU A 485 19.19 9.31 -5.24
N PRO A 486 19.99 8.23 -5.10
CA PRO A 486 19.48 6.99 -4.57
C PRO A 486 18.85 7.26 -3.21
N PRO A 487 17.60 6.86 -2.97
CA PRO A 487 17.00 7.02 -1.66
C PRO A 487 17.80 6.15 -0.68
N LEU A 488 18.49 6.78 0.26
CA LEU A 488 18.83 6.14 1.52
C LEU A 488 17.51 5.68 2.12
N LYS A 489 17.28 4.35 2.09
CA LYS A 489 16.06 3.73 2.55
C LYS A 489 15.75 4.08 3.99
N THR A 490 14.74 4.91 4.16
CA THR A 490 13.66 4.63 5.10
C THR A 490 12.42 4.42 4.22
N GLU A 491 11.80 3.24 4.27
CA GLU A 491 10.65 2.82 3.43
C GLU A 491 9.36 3.65 3.65
N ALA A 492 9.48 4.81 4.28
CA ALA A 492 8.40 5.72 4.61
C ALA A 492 8.39 7.00 3.74
N MET A 493 9.31 7.18 2.79
CA MET A 493 9.35 8.41 1.98
C MET A 493 8.95 8.14 0.52
N ARG A 494 7.77 7.57 0.33
CA ARG A 494 7.06 7.72 -0.95
C ARG A 494 6.00 8.78 -0.69
N MET A 495 6.29 10.04 -1.02
CA MET A 495 5.30 11.09 -0.97
C MET A 495 4.10 10.64 -1.81
N PRO A 496 2.91 10.49 -1.22
CA PRO A 496 1.67 10.38 -1.97
C PRO A 496 1.63 11.47 -3.04
N ALA A 497 0.93 11.23 -4.14
CA ALA A 497 0.65 12.29 -5.11
C ALA A 497 -0.32 13.32 -4.47
N PHE A 498 0.18 14.12 -3.51
CA PHE A 498 -0.50 15.28 -2.94
C PHE A 498 -0.54 16.45 -3.91
N HIS A 499 0.19 16.35 -5.02
CA HIS A 499 0.22 17.33 -6.08
C HIS A 499 -1.19 17.43 -6.67
N GLY A 500 -1.94 18.45 -6.23
CA GLY A 500 -2.98 19.05 -7.04
C GLY A 500 -2.36 19.68 -8.28
N GLN A 501 -3.20 20.31 -9.10
CA GLN A 501 -2.77 20.82 -10.40
C GLN A 501 -1.76 21.99 -10.32
N PHE A 502 -1.50 22.57 -9.13
CA PHE A 502 -0.66 23.75 -9.00
C PHE A 502 0.36 23.80 -7.83
N ASP A 503 0.41 22.81 -6.92
CA ASP A 503 1.24 22.93 -5.69
C ASP A 503 2.51 22.04 -5.74
N SER A 504 3.05 21.81 -6.94
CA SER A 504 4.18 20.91 -7.12
C SER A 504 5.39 21.36 -6.29
N GLU A 505 5.74 22.65 -6.26
CA GLU A 505 7.04 23.09 -5.73
C GLU A 505 7.14 23.05 -4.20
N PHE A 506 6.07 23.37 -3.45
CA PHE A 506 6.07 23.20 -2.00
C PHE A 506 6.38 21.74 -1.62
N TRP A 507 5.70 20.79 -2.26
CA TRP A 507 5.84 19.36 -1.98
C TRP A 507 7.12 18.77 -2.58
N SER A 508 7.45 19.08 -3.83
CA SER A 508 8.55 18.47 -4.59
C SER A 508 9.90 19.16 -4.42
N LYS A 509 9.93 20.36 -3.83
CA LYS A 509 11.17 21.11 -3.59
C LYS A 509 11.35 21.39 -2.10
N LEU A 510 10.53 22.27 -1.52
CA LEU A 510 10.74 22.77 -0.15
C LEU A 510 10.68 21.64 0.90
N VAL A 511 9.58 20.87 0.92
CA VAL A 511 9.40 19.78 1.90
C VAL A 511 10.46 18.69 1.74
N LEU A 512 10.81 18.32 0.50
CA LEU A 512 11.85 17.32 0.26
C LEU A 512 13.22 17.81 0.70
N GLN A 513 13.61 19.03 0.35
CA GLN A 513 14.88 19.63 0.78
C GLN A 513 14.98 19.68 2.32
N LEU A 514 13.93 20.17 2.98
CA LEU A 514 13.91 20.24 4.44
C LEU A 514 13.83 18.87 5.10
N SER A 515 13.23 17.85 4.48
CA SER A 515 13.22 16.48 5.03
C SER A 515 14.63 15.86 5.11
N HIS A 516 15.55 16.30 4.25
CA HIS A 516 16.94 15.86 4.29
C HIS A 516 17.72 16.50 5.45
N SER A 517 17.47 17.77 5.79
CA SER A 517 18.21 18.48 6.84
C SER A 517 17.53 18.44 8.21
N GLU A 518 16.20 18.42 8.27
CA GLU A 518 15.42 18.61 9.49
C GLU A 518 14.68 17.31 9.90
N PRO A 519 15.06 16.68 11.03
CA PRO A 519 14.46 15.41 11.47
C PRO A 519 12.96 15.49 11.72
N SER A 520 12.45 16.63 12.22
CA SER A 520 11.02 16.84 12.45
C SER A 520 10.20 16.68 11.17
N ILE A 521 10.67 17.29 10.08
CA ILE A 521 10.01 17.25 8.77
C ILE A 521 10.13 15.85 8.16
N ARG A 522 11.29 15.20 8.30
CA ARG A 522 11.50 13.82 7.83
C ARG A 522 10.51 12.84 8.46
N HIS A 523 10.40 12.87 9.77
CA HIS A 523 9.48 12.01 10.52
C HIS A 523 8.01 12.35 10.24
N ALA A 524 7.68 13.64 10.02
CA ALA A 524 6.34 14.05 9.63
C ALA A 524 5.95 13.48 8.25
N VAL A 525 6.82 13.61 7.25
CA VAL A 525 6.60 13.06 5.90
C VAL A 525 6.48 11.53 5.92
N SER A 526 7.31 10.89 6.73
CA SER A 526 7.28 9.45 6.99
C SER A 526 5.91 9.00 7.54
N ALA A 527 5.44 9.67 8.59
CA ALA A 527 4.13 9.43 9.17
C ALA A 527 2.98 9.69 8.17
N ILE A 528 3.02 10.79 7.41
CA ILE A 528 2.02 11.08 6.36
C ILE A 528 1.93 9.93 5.36
N SER A 529 3.08 9.44 4.87
CA SER A 529 3.13 8.40 3.84
C SER A 529 2.60 7.07 4.34
N LEU A 530 2.88 6.72 5.60
CA LEU A 530 2.35 5.53 6.25
C LEU A 530 0.83 5.63 6.45
N ILE A 531 0.33 6.76 6.97
CA ILE A 531 -1.11 6.97 7.15
C ILE A 531 -1.83 7.01 5.80
N TYR A 532 -1.22 7.58 4.77
CA TYR A 532 -1.80 7.59 3.43
C TYR A 532 -1.94 6.17 2.87
N ARG A 533 -0.95 5.30 3.09
CA ARG A 533 -1.02 3.87 2.72
C ARG A 533 -2.16 3.16 3.48
N ASP A 534 -2.30 3.46 4.77
CA ASP A 534 -3.39 2.93 5.58
C ASP A 534 -4.75 3.35 5.00
N VAL A 535 -4.91 4.64 4.67
CA VAL A 535 -6.10 5.19 4.01
C VAL A 535 -6.35 4.52 2.67
N GLU A 536 -5.32 4.31 1.84
CA GLU A 536 -5.40 3.59 0.55
C GLU A 536 -5.88 2.14 0.69
N SER A 537 -5.41 1.43 1.72
CA SER A 537 -5.86 0.06 2.01
C SER A 537 -7.30 0.02 2.53
N SER A 538 -7.70 1.02 3.32
CA SER A 538 -9.03 1.12 3.94
C SER A 538 -10.12 1.61 2.99
N LEU A 539 -9.77 1.93 1.74
CA LEU A 539 -10.71 2.37 0.71
C LEU A 539 -11.78 1.34 0.33
N GLN A 540 -11.66 0.11 0.82
CA GLN A 540 -12.72 -0.89 0.81
C GLN A 540 -13.89 -0.51 1.74
N HIS A 541 -13.71 0.46 2.64
CA HIS A 541 -14.72 0.96 3.58
C HIS A 541 -15.24 2.37 3.17
N PRO A 542 -16.55 2.66 3.29
CA PRO A 542 -17.14 3.93 2.82
C PRO A 542 -16.67 5.20 3.56
N ALA A 543 -16.40 5.11 4.86
CA ALA A 543 -16.11 6.27 5.72
C ALA A 543 -14.67 6.86 5.57
N GLY A 544 -13.72 6.08 5.05
CA GLY A 544 -12.37 6.57 4.70
C GLY A 544 -11.46 7.06 5.85
N PHE A 545 -11.79 6.81 7.12
CA PHE A 545 -10.91 7.09 8.26
C PHE A 545 -10.15 5.84 8.69
N VAL A 546 -8.87 6.00 9.04
CA VAL A 546 -8.05 4.90 9.53
C VAL A 546 -7.34 5.32 10.80
N ASN A 547 -7.35 4.43 11.78
CA ASN A 547 -6.44 4.56 12.90
C ASN A 547 -5.03 4.38 12.37
N ALA A 548 -4.24 5.47 12.37
CA ALA A 548 -2.83 5.44 11.99
C ALA A 548 -2.15 4.20 12.59
N ASN A 549 -1.51 3.40 11.74
CA ASN A 549 -0.81 2.21 12.19
C ASN A 549 0.28 2.58 13.23
N PRO A 550 0.73 1.63 14.07
CA PRO A 550 1.67 1.96 15.15
C PRO A 550 2.99 2.56 14.67
N GLU A 551 3.43 2.23 13.45
CA GLU A 551 4.64 2.80 12.83
C GLU A 551 4.43 4.28 12.48
N ALA A 552 3.29 4.64 11.88
CA ALA A 552 2.89 6.02 11.63
C ALA A 552 2.82 6.85 12.92
N ARG A 553 2.25 6.28 14.00
CA ARG A 553 2.18 6.96 15.31
C ARG A 553 3.55 7.19 15.91
N LYS A 554 4.46 6.23 15.75
CA LYS A 554 5.85 6.33 16.22
C LYS A 554 6.59 7.45 15.48
N GLU A 555 6.51 7.46 14.16
CA GLU A 555 7.10 8.49 13.31
C GLU A 555 6.53 9.87 13.65
N TRP A 556 5.21 9.98 13.82
CA TRP A 556 4.57 11.21 14.27
C TRP A 556 5.09 11.71 15.63
N SER A 557 5.22 10.79 16.59
CA SER A 557 5.75 11.12 17.92
C SER A 557 7.21 11.59 17.85
N PHE A 558 8.02 11.01 16.96
CA PHE A 558 9.37 11.50 16.71
C PHE A 558 9.38 12.88 16.05
N ALA A 559 8.48 13.14 15.09
CA ALA A 559 8.36 14.45 14.46
C ALA A 559 8.11 15.56 15.49
N ILE A 560 7.17 15.35 16.42
CA ILE A 560 6.85 16.30 17.50
C ILE A 560 8.06 16.50 18.43
N LYS A 561 8.70 15.41 18.88
CA LYS A 561 9.88 15.48 19.76
C LYS A 561 11.04 16.23 19.10
N SER A 562 11.32 15.92 17.84
CA SER A 562 12.36 16.59 17.06
C SER A 562 12.04 18.07 16.84
N LEU A 563 10.77 18.43 16.60
CA LEU A 563 10.39 19.84 16.48
C LEU A 563 10.60 20.59 17.81
N SER A 564 10.20 20.00 18.94
CA SER A 564 10.43 20.61 20.27
C SER A 564 11.92 20.90 20.50
N ALA A 565 12.78 19.91 20.27
CA ALA A 565 14.23 20.08 20.40
C ALA A 565 14.79 21.11 19.39
N ARG A 566 14.22 21.17 18.18
CA ARG A 566 14.64 22.12 17.13
C ARG A 566 14.30 23.58 17.49
N ILE A 567 13.16 23.80 18.13
CA ILE A 567 12.73 25.12 18.62
C ILE A 567 13.60 25.56 19.81
N GLU A 568 13.93 24.66 20.72
CA GLU A 568 14.83 24.95 21.85
C GLU A 568 16.25 25.32 21.38
N THR A 569 16.76 24.63 20.36
CA THR A 569 18.12 24.84 19.85
C THR A 569 18.26 26.08 18.96
N HIS A 570 17.26 26.41 18.15
CA HIS A 570 17.27 27.66 17.36
C HIS A 570 15.91 28.37 17.43
N PRO A 571 15.68 29.16 18.49
CA PRO A 571 14.38 29.79 18.74
C PRO A 571 13.99 30.85 17.70
N ASN A 572 14.95 31.33 16.91
CA ASN A 572 14.71 32.35 15.88
C ASN A 572 14.30 31.77 14.51
N SER A 573 14.26 30.44 14.35
CA SER A 573 13.91 29.78 13.08
C SER A 573 12.39 29.58 12.96
N THR A 574 11.77 30.21 11.97
CA THR A 574 10.30 30.20 11.77
C THR A 574 9.84 29.27 10.63
N LEU A 575 10.66 29.11 9.58
CA LEU A 575 10.31 28.29 8.41
C LEU A 575 10.02 26.82 8.77
N VAL A 576 10.91 26.18 9.55
CA VAL A 576 10.77 24.76 9.91
C VAL A 576 9.52 24.50 10.78
N PRO A 577 9.23 25.28 11.83
CA PRO A 577 7.95 25.20 12.55
C PRO A 577 6.72 25.40 11.66
N LEU A 578 6.76 26.35 10.72
CA LEU A 578 5.64 26.59 9.79
C LEU A 578 5.38 25.40 8.86
N VAL A 579 6.44 24.82 8.30
CA VAL A 579 6.33 23.58 7.49
C VAL A 579 5.79 22.44 8.35
N CYS A 580 6.26 22.30 9.59
CA CYS A 580 5.72 21.30 10.51
C CYS A 580 4.24 21.55 10.81
N CYS A 581 3.78 22.79 11.01
CA CYS A 581 2.36 23.08 11.22
C CYS A 581 1.50 22.60 10.04
N LEU A 582 1.95 22.82 8.80
CA LEU A 582 1.27 22.32 7.60
C LEU A 582 1.26 20.78 7.56
N LEU A 583 2.41 20.13 7.70
CA LEU A 583 2.51 18.66 7.69
C LEU A 583 1.73 18.02 8.85
N PHE A 584 1.67 18.70 9.98
CA PHE A 584 0.96 18.22 11.15
C PHE A 584 -0.55 18.31 10.98
N THR A 585 -1.01 19.42 10.40
CA THR A 585 -2.39 19.54 9.92
C THR A 585 -2.71 18.43 8.93
N CYS A 586 -1.78 18.04 8.06
CA CYS A 586 -1.97 16.95 7.10
C CYS A 586 -2.24 15.60 7.78
N ILE A 587 -1.47 15.29 8.81
CA ILE A 587 -1.62 14.05 9.59
C ILE A 587 -2.96 14.03 10.32
N GLU A 588 -3.31 15.12 10.99
CA GLU A 588 -4.58 15.20 11.73
C GLU A 588 -5.78 15.18 10.79
N PHE A 589 -5.68 15.80 9.60
CA PHE A 589 -6.66 15.60 8.54
C PHE A 589 -6.75 14.12 8.20
N LEU A 590 -5.68 13.46 7.72
CA LEU A 590 -5.73 12.04 7.35
C LEU A 590 -6.36 11.12 8.42
N ARG A 591 -6.12 11.43 9.70
CA ARG A 591 -6.70 10.71 10.86
C ARG A 591 -8.15 11.04 11.19
N GLY A 592 -8.70 12.11 10.61
CA GLY A 592 -10.08 12.59 10.87
C GLY A 592 -10.22 13.43 12.14
N ASN A 593 -9.12 13.93 12.70
CA ASN A 593 -9.13 14.67 13.96
C ASN A 593 -9.04 16.17 13.69
N ALA A 594 -10.19 16.79 13.45
CA ALA A 594 -10.20 18.19 13.06
C ALA A 594 -9.81 19.15 14.20
N GLU A 595 -9.98 18.80 15.49
CA GLU A 595 -9.76 19.68 16.64
C GLU A 595 -8.26 19.85 16.83
N SER A 596 -7.53 18.73 16.77
CA SER A 596 -6.06 18.76 16.78
C SER A 596 -5.50 19.42 15.53
N SER A 597 -6.14 19.24 14.36
CA SER A 597 -5.74 19.96 13.15
C SER A 597 -5.85 21.48 13.33
N MET A 598 -6.92 21.96 13.97
CA MET A 598 -7.11 23.39 14.23
C MET A 598 -6.03 23.95 15.17
N ILE A 599 -5.53 23.18 16.12
CA ILE A 599 -4.41 23.61 16.99
C ILE A 599 -3.19 23.96 16.13
N HIS A 600 -2.79 23.05 15.23
CA HIS A 600 -1.63 23.27 14.35
C HIS A 600 -1.82 24.45 13.39
N ILE A 601 -3.04 24.61 12.87
CA ILE A 601 -3.41 25.75 12.03
C ILE A 601 -3.23 27.05 12.80
N HIS A 602 -3.87 27.20 13.96
CA HIS A 602 -3.78 28.42 14.78
C HIS A 602 -2.34 28.72 15.22
N SER A 603 -1.55 27.70 15.55
CA SER A 603 -0.13 27.87 15.82
C SER A 603 0.60 28.45 14.60
N GLY A 604 0.36 27.92 13.40
CA GLY A 604 0.96 28.45 12.16
C GLY A 604 0.60 29.91 11.90
N PHE A 605 -0.68 30.27 12.03
CA PHE A 605 -1.13 31.67 11.91
C PHE A 605 -0.50 32.58 12.97
N SER A 606 -0.34 32.09 14.20
CA SER A 606 0.31 32.85 15.28
C SER A 606 1.80 33.10 15.00
N ILE A 607 2.48 32.17 14.32
CA ILE A 607 3.88 32.33 13.88
C ILE A 607 3.99 33.29 12.69
N LEU A 608 2.99 33.31 11.79
CA LEU A 608 2.96 34.26 10.65
C LEU A 608 2.61 35.69 11.08
N ALA A 609 1.86 35.88 12.16
CA ALA A 609 1.36 37.20 12.56
C ALA A 609 2.44 38.27 12.81
N PRO A 610 3.59 37.97 13.46
CA PRO A 610 4.68 38.93 13.64
C PRO A 610 5.49 39.22 12.37
N LEU A 611 5.43 38.35 11.35
CA LEU A 611 6.20 38.49 10.10
C LEU A 611 5.52 39.46 9.11
N ARG A 612 4.39 40.05 9.50
CA ARG A 612 3.60 40.97 8.68
C ARG A 612 4.36 42.29 8.45
N PRO A 613 4.39 42.81 7.23
CA PRO A 613 4.80 44.18 6.99
C PRO A 613 3.73 45.12 7.57
N ASN A 614 3.98 45.67 8.76
CA ASN A 614 3.19 46.80 9.25
C ASN A 614 3.48 48.00 8.33
N GLY A 615 2.51 48.35 7.49
CA GLY A 615 2.41 49.72 7.01
C GLY A 615 2.35 50.62 8.24
N GLU A 616 3.30 51.55 8.34
CA GLU A 616 3.55 52.45 9.48
C GLU A 616 4.52 51.91 10.55
N GLY A 617 5.82 52.07 10.25
CA GLY A 617 6.78 52.61 11.21
C GLY A 617 7.29 51.73 12.35
N SER A 618 8.16 50.76 12.05
CA SER A 618 9.22 50.33 12.98
C SER A 618 10.27 49.48 12.25
N GLN A 619 11.38 50.11 11.82
CA GLN A 619 12.49 49.46 11.11
C GLN A 619 13.47 48.69 12.01
N ASP A 620 13.17 48.46 13.30
CA ASP A 620 14.18 47.97 14.26
C ASP A 620 14.04 46.50 14.72
N SER A 621 13.18 45.67 14.11
CA SER A 621 12.94 44.30 14.60
C SER A 621 13.31 43.15 13.64
N THR A 622 13.70 43.40 12.40
CA THR A 622 13.98 42.35 11.38
C THR A 622 15.46 41.94 11.29
N SER A 623 16.27 42.20 12.31
CA SER A 623 17.73 42.00 12.28
C SER A 623 18.21 40.53 12.47
N GLY A 624 17.30 39.55 12.54
CA GLY A 624 17.64 38.14 12.80
C GLY A 624 17.24 37.12 11.73
N PHE A 625 16.50 37.50 10.68
CA PHE A 625 15.97 36.54 9.69
C PHE A 625 16.88 36.43 8.47
N LEU A 626 17.13 35.20 8.01
CA LEU A 626 17.78 34.98 6.72
C LEU A 626 16.80 35.42 5.62
N ALA A 627 17.24 36.31 4.72
CA ALA A 627 16.42 36.83 3.63
C ALA A 627 15.79 35.72 2.76
N GLN A 628 16.47 34.56 2.67
CA GLN A 628 15.98 33.39 1.96
C GLN A 628 14.76 32.73 2.64
N ASP A 629 14.76 32.61 3.97
CA ASP A 629 13.65 32.01 4.71
C ASP A 629 12.37 32.85 4.57
N LEU A 630 12.51 34.18 4.54
CA LEU A 630 11.38 35.09 4.31
C LEU A 630 10.79 34.91 2.91
N ASN A 631 11.63 34.78 1.88
CA ASN A 631 11.17 34.51 0.52
C ASN A 631 10.46 33.17 0.43
N ASP A 632 11.02 32.10 1.03
CA ASP A 632 10.41 30.77 1.01
C ASP A 632 9.07 30.74 1.78
N ILE A 633 8.93 31.53 2.86
CA ILE A 633 7.67 31.69 3.58
C ILE A 633 6.61 32.35 2.68
N GLU A 634 6.95 33.45 2.02
CA GLU A 634 6.04 34.19 1.14
C GLU A 634 5.65 33.39 -0.12
N ASP A 635 6.61 32.70 -0.74
CA ASP A 635 6.39 31.98 -1.99
C ASP A 635 5.68 30.64 -1.80
N TYR A 636 5.98 29.89 -0.72
CA TYR A 636 5.47 28.53 -0.54
C TYR A 636 4.51 28.35 0.64
N ILE A 637 4.77 29.00 1.79
CA ILE A 637 4.02 28.75 3.03
C ILE A 637 2.72 29.53 3.05
N VAL A 638 2.80 30.83 2.78
CA VAL A 638 1.68 31.75 2.81
C VAL A 638 0.53 31.30 1.89
N PRO A 639 0.76 30.92 0.62
CA PRO A 639 -0.31 30.44 -0.25
C PRO A 639 -0.97 29.15 0.26
N MET A 640 -0.23 28.27 0.97
CA MET A 640 -0.80 27.09 1.62
C MET A 640 -1.76 27.49 2.75
N PHE A 641 -1.34 28.43 3.61
CA PHE A 641 -2.19 28.92 4.70
C PHE A 641 -3.43 29.69 4.20
N SER A 642 -3.33 30.49 3.12
CA SER A 642 -4.51 31.19 2.55
C SER A 642 -5.58 30.20 2.11
N ARG A 643 -5.19 29.09 1.48
CA ARG A 643 -6.14 28.05 1.04
C ARG A 643 -6.65 27.23 2.20
N LEU A 644 -5.79 26.93 3.17
CA LEU A 644 -6.19 26.26 4.40
C LEU A 644 -7.20 27.12 5.18
N SER A 645 -7.04 28.45 5.17
CA SER A 645 -8.01 29.42 5.68
C SER A 645 -9.36 29.24 5.00
N VAL A 646 -9.40 29.22 3.66
CA VAL A 646 -10.63 29.00 2.89
C VAL A 646 -11.23 27.63 3.20
N LEU A 647 -10.46 26.53 3.17
CA LEU A 647 -10.96 25.18 3.50
C LEU A 647 -11.57 25.12 4.91
N CYS A 648 -10.92 25.75 5.89
CA CYS A 648 -11.40 25.82 7.26
C CYS A 648 -12.62 26.72 7.40
N CYS A 649 -12.68 27.82 6.65
CA CYS A 649 -13.82 28.73 6.67
C CYS A 649 -15.05 28.15 5.96
N LEU A 650 -14.87 27.51 4.81
CA LEU A 650 -15.88 26.64 4.18
C LEU A 650 -16.27 25.52 5.13
N ALA A 651 -15.26 25.00 5.83
CA ALA A 651 -15.33 24.17 7.02
C ALA A 651 -16.39 24.65 8.00
N GLY A 652 -16.41 25.93 8.39
CA GLY A 652 -17.08 26.39 9.61
C GLY A 652 -16.14 26.81 10.74
N ARG A 653 -14.84 26.58 10.57
CA ARG A 653 -13.81 26.91 11.55
C ARG A 653 -13.32 28.31 11.23
N VAL A 654 -13.09 29.13 12.25
CA VAL A 654 -12.53 30.47 12.06
C VAL A 654 -11.02 30.36 12.15
N THR A 655 -10.34 30.95 11.18
CA THR A 655 -8.89 31.18 11.18
C THR A 655 -8.63 32.68 11.33
N PRO A 656 -7.49 33.08 11.94
CA PRO A 656 -7.04 34.46 11.88
C PRO A 656 -6.89 34.94 10.41
N ALA A 657 -6.95 36.24 10.16
CA ALA A 657 -6.60 36.77 8.83
C ALA A 657 -5.08 36.70 8.61
N ILE A 658 -4.62 36.34 7.40
CA ILE A 658 -3.17 36.25 7.09
C ILE A 658 -2.60 37.65 6.85
N TYR A 659 -3.18 38.39 5.89
CA TYR A 659 -2.79 39.76 5.55
C TYR A 659 -3.95 40.75 5.74
N ALA A 660 -3.59 41.99 6.08
CA ALA A 660 -4.41 43.14 5.76
C ALA A 660 -4.24 43.44 4.26
N HIS A 661 -5.32 43.81 3.58
CA HIS A 661 -5.40 44.03 2.13
C HIS A 661 -4.13 44.70 1.58
N SER A 662 -3.44 44.06 0.63
CA SER A 662 -2.47 44.76 -0.20
C SER A 662 -3.22 45.42 -1.37
N ASP A 663 -2.89 46.68 -1.64
CA ASP A 663 -3.41 47.46 -2.77
C ASP A 663 -2.88 46.96 -4.14
N GLU A 664 -2.23 45.80 -4.21
CA GLU A 664 -1.81 45.17 -5.49
C GLU A 664 -2.99 44.70 -6.38
N ALA A 665 -4.22 45.01 -5.97
CA ALA A 665 -5.50 44.65 -6.58
C ALA A 665 -5.65 45.05 -8.07
N GLU A 666 -4.76 45.89 -8.61
CA GLU A 666 -4.87 46.41 -9.98
C GLU A 666 -4.00 45.70 -11.04
N SER A 667 -3.02 44.87 -10.66
CA SER A 667 -2.10 44.27 -11.64
C SER A 667 -2.69 43.07 -12.41
N PRO A 668 -2.34 42.88 -13.71
CA PRO A 668 -2.76 41.72 -14.49
C PRO A 668 -2.21 40.40 -13.94
N HIS A 669 -2.95 39.30 -14.09
CA HIS A 669 -2.45 37.96 -13.77
C HIS A 669 -1.23 37.60 -14.62
N LYS A 670 -0.17 37.09 -14.01
CA LYS A 670 1.05 36.64 -14.69
C LYS A 670 0.86 35.27 -15.35
N ASP A 671 0.22 34.38 -14.61
CA ASP A 671 -0.04 32.97 -14.90
C ASP A 671 -1.26 32.48 -14.11
N LEU A 672 -1.66 31.21 -14.32
CA LEU A 672 -2.81 30.62 -13.63
C LEU A 672 -2.60 30.52 -12.11
N ASP A 673 -1.35 30.39 -11.64
CA ASP A 673 -1.01 30.37 -10.20
C ASP A 673 -1.27 31.72 -9.52
N SER A 674 -0.91 32.81 -10.20
CA SER A 674 -1.20 34.17 -9.73
C SER A 674 -2.71 34.47 -9.75
N ALA A 675 -3.45 33.94 -10.73
CA ALA A 675 -4.91 34.04 -10.77
C ALA A 675 -5.55 33.25 -9.62
N ARG A 676 -5.04 32.05 -9.35
CA ARG A 676 -5.45 31.18 -8.25
C ARG A 676 -5.25 31.83 -6.89
N ARG A 677 -4.04 32.33 -6.60
CA ARG A 677 -3.73 33.03 -5.33
C ARG A 677 -4.72 34.16 -5.06
N ARG A 678 -4.91 35.04 -6.05
CA ARG A 678 -5.83 36.18 -5.93
C ARG A 678 -7.29 35.77 -5.74
N LEU A 679 -7.75 34.71 -6.40
CA LEU A 679 -9.11 34.20 -6.20
C LEU A 679 -9.33 33.80 -4.73
N PHE A 680 -8.38 33.07 -4.15
CA PHE A 680 -8.51 32.60 -2.77
C PHE A 680 -8.35 33.71 -1.74
N ASP A 681 -7.54 34.74 -2.02
CA ASP A 681 -7.46 35.94 -1.17
C ASP A 681 -8.78 36.73 -1.18
N ILE A 682 -9.40 36.90 -2.36
CA ILE A 682 -10.74 37.50 -2.48
C ILE A 682 -11.77 36.60 -1.78
N SER A 683 -11.68 35.28 -1.95
CA SER A 683 -12.60 34.32 -1.35
C SER A 683 -12.55 34.33 0.18
N ASP A 684 -11.36 34.41 0.78
CA ASP A 684 -11.21 34.54 2.24
C ASP A 684 -11.92 35.81 2.75
N THR A 685 -11.76 36.93 2.05
CA THR A 685 -12.47 38.18 2.37
C THR A 685 -13.99 38.01 2.26
N CYS A 686 -14.46 37.40 1.17
CA CYS A 686 -15.89 37.15 0.94
C CYS A 686 -16.48 36.26 2.04
N ILE A 687 -15.81 35.17 2.40
CA ILE A 687 -16.31 34.24 3.43
C ILE A 687 -16.37 34.92 4.81
N ARG A 688 -15.39 35.76 5.15
CA ARG A 688 -15.42 36.56 6.39
C ARG A 688 -16.59 37.53 6.41
N PHE A 689 -16.83 38.22 5.30
CA PHE A 689 -18.00 39.10 5.15
C PHE A 689 -19.29 38.30 5.31
N ILE A 690 -19.46 37.21 4.56
CA ILE A 690 -20.64 36.35 4.61
C ILE A 690 -20.95 35.90 6.05
N ARG A 691 -19.94 35.47 6.81
CA ARG A 691 -20.11 35.09 8.22
C ARG A 691 -20.51 36.24 9.14
N ALA A 692 -19.95 37.43 8.93
CA ALA A 692 -20.30 38.60 9.72
C ALA A 692 -21.72 39.11 9.41
N THR A 693 -22.14 38.99 8.15
CA THR A 693 -23.40 39.51 7.63
C THR A 693 -24.55 38.55 7.83
N GLY A 694 -24.27 37.25 7.84
CA GLY A 694 -25.27 36.21 7.96
C GLY A 694 -26.20 36.36 9.18
N PRO A 695 -25.69 36.40 10.43
CA PRO A 695 -26.54 36.61 11.60
C PRO A 695 -27.37 37.90 11.55
N LYS A 696 -26.88 38.94 10.86
CA LYS A 696 -27.64 40.17 10.61
C LYS A 696 -28.77 39.93 9.61
N ALA A 697 -28.54 39.17 8.54
CA ALA A 697 -29.58 38.81 7.58
C ALA A 697 -30.70 38.02 8.24
N ASP A 698 -30.37 37.01 9.06
CA ASP A 698 -31.32 36.22 9.83
C ASP A 698 -32.13 37.06 10.83
N ALA A 699 -31.49 38.07 11.42
CA ALA A 699 -32.14 39.03 12.32
C ALA A 699 -32.84 40.19 11.59
N PHE A 700 -32.83 40.23 10.25
CA PHE A 700 -33.35 41.33 9.43
C PHE A 700 -32.72 42.70 9.77
N GLN A 701 -31.43 42.72 10.09
CA GLN A 701 -30.63 43.88 10.53
C GLN A 701 -29.57 44.30 9.50
N ILE A 702 -29.79 44.04 8.22
CA ILE A 702 -28.86 44.42 7.15
C ILE A 702 -28.87 45.93 6.94
N GLY A 703 -27.71 46.56 7.07
CA GLY A 703 -27.52 47.99 6.86
C GLY A 703 -27.07 48.34 5.45
N VAL A 704 -27.08 49.64 5.15
CA VAL A 704 -26.56 50.18 3.87
C VAL A 704 -25.07 49.87 3.70
N GLU A 705 -24.29 49.90 4.79
CA GLU A 705 -22.86 49.57 4.77
C GLU A 705 -22.60 48.12 4.34
N ASP A 706 -23.43 47.18 4.81
CA ASP A 706 -23.32 45.77 4.42
C ASP A 706 -23.60 45.59 2.91
N LEU A 707 -24.60 46.29 2.37
CA LEU A 707 -24.92 46.28 0.93
C LEU A 707 -23.81 46.90 0.08
N ILE A 708 -23.20 47.99 0.55
CA ILE A 708 -22.05 48.63 -0.12
C ILE A 708 -20.87 47.64 -0.16
N GLU A 709 -20.59 46.95 0.94
CA GLU A 709 -19.50 45.99 1.01
C GLU A 709 -19.75 44.75 0.13
N GLN A 710 -20.99 44.25 0.12
CA GLN A 710 -21.42 43.20 -0.82
C GLN A 710 -21.13 43.59 -2.27
N ALA A 711 -21.54 44.78 -2.70
CA ALA A 711 -21.34 45.28 -4.05
C ALA A 711 -19.86 45.44 -4.41
N LYS A 712 -19.03 45.90 -3.46
CA LYS A 712 -17.56 45.99 -3.66
C LYS A 712 -16.95 44.60 -3.88
N LEU A 713 -17.33 43.61 -3.07
CA LEU A 713 -16.80 42.25 -3.18
C LEU A 713 -17.22 41.59 -4.50
N GLN A 714 -18.48 41.75 -4.92
CA GLN A 714 -18.93 41.28 -6.24
C GLN A 714 -18.16 41.97 -7.37
N THR A 715 -17.95 43.28 -7.29
CA THR A 715 -17.15 44.02 -8.29
C THR A 715 -15.70 43.51 -8.36
N ARG A 716 -15.10 43.15 -7.22
CA ARG A 716 -13.75 42.56 -7.18
C ARG A 716 -13.71 41.17 -7.82
N LEU A 717 -14.74 40.35 -7.62
CA LEU A 717 -14.88 39.05 -8.25
C LEU A 717 -15.07 39.18 -9.77
N ASP A 718 -15.90 40.12 -10.23
CA ASP A 718 -16.08 40.41 -11.67
C ASP A 718 -14.77 40.86 -12.31
N ALA A 719 -14.05 41.77 -11.65
CA ALA A 719 -12.75 42.24 -12.12
C ALA A 719 -11.68 41.14 -12.10
N TRP A 720 -11.78 40.15 -11.22
CA TRP A 720 -10.93 38.96 -11.26
C TRP A 720 -11.27 38.08 -12.47
N HIS A 721 -12.55 37.86 -12.75
CA HIS A 721 -12.99 37.02 -13.86
C HIS A 721 -12.56 37.59 -15.22
N GLN A 722 -12.77 38.89 -15.43
CA GLN A 722 -12.31 39.59 -16.64
C GLN A 722 -10.78 39.44 -16.85
N ARG A 723 -9.99 39.55 -15.79
CA ARG A 723 -8.52 39.39 -15.88
C ARG A 723 -8.11 37.94 -16.16
N LEU A 724 -8.88 36.96 -15.70
CA LEU A 724 -8.67 35.56 -16.07
C LEU A 724 -8.92 35.36 -17.56
N GLU A 725 -10.00 35.93 -18.11
CA GLU A 725 -10.27 35.89 -19.55
C GLU A 725 -9.14 36.54 -20.36
N ASP A 726 -8.66 37.71 -19.94
CA ASP A 726 -7.51 38.38 -20.55
C ASP A 726 -6.24 37.52 -20.51
N LEU A 727 -5.99 36.83 -19.40
CA LEU A 727 -4.87 35.89 -19.28
C LEU A 727 -5.03 34.72 -20.26
N LEU A 728 -6.21 34.10 -20.34
CA LEU A 728 -6.47 32.97 -21.23
C LEU A 728 -6.33 33.39 -22.70
N GLN A 729 -6.81 34.58 -23.05
CA GLN A 729 -6.65 35.15 -24.39
C GLN A 729 -5.18 35.40 -24.71
N ARG A 730 -4.39 35.95 -23.77
CA ARG A 730 -2.93 36.12 -23.93
C ARG A 730 -2.19 34.79 -24.06
N MET A 731 -2.58 33.76 -23.31
CA MET A 731 -1.98 32.42 -23.43
C MET A 731 -2.28 31.79 -24.79
N LYS A 732 -3.50 31.99 -25.29
CA LYS A 732 -3.92 31.52 -26.62
C LYS A 732 -3.15 32.21 -27.75
N THR A 733 -2.98 33.54 -27.69
CA THR A 733 -2.22 34.28 -28.72
C THR A 733 -0.73 33.96 -28.69
N THR A 734 -0.17 33.65 -27.53
CA THR A 734 1.25 33.26 -27.38
C THR A 734 1.52 31.77 -27.62
N GLY A 735 0.49 30.96 -27.90
CA GLY A 735 0.63 29.53 -28.13
C GLY A 735 1.05 28.73 -26.89
N LYS A 736 0.95 29.31 -25.67
CA LYS A 736 1.27 28.59 -24.43
C LYS A 736 0.18 27.55 -24.14
N PRO A 737 0.54 26.30 -23.78
CA PRO A 737 -0.44 25.29 -23.42
C PRO A 737 -1.23 25.74 -22.18
N VAL A 738 -2.56 25.78 -22.29
CA VAL A 738 -3.46 26.09 -21.18
C VAL A 738 -3.88 24.78 -20.52
N ASN A 739 -3.71 24.71 -19.21
CA ASN A 739 -4.21 23.60 -18.43
C ASN A 739 -5.72 23.77 -18.18
N GLN A 740 -6.54 23.10 -18.98
CA GLN A 740 -8.00 23.30 -18.92
C GLN A 740 -8.63 22.87 -17.58
N ASN A 741 -8.12 21.82 -16.94
CA ASN A 741 -8.65 21.38 -15.64
C ASN A 741 -8.40 22.43 -14.55
N ALA A 742 -7.21 23.03 -14.55
CA ALA A 742 -6.88 24.16 -13.68
C ALA A 742 -7.88 25.31 -13.85
N VAL A 743 -8.18 25.69 -15.09
CA VAL A 743 -9.14 26.75 -15.40
C VAL A 743 -10.54 26.39 -14.90
N ASN A 744 -11.00 25.16 -15.16
CA ASN A 744 -12.32 24.71 -14.72
C ASN A 744 -12.44 24.74 -13.18
N ILE A 745 -11.41 24.33 -12.43
CA ILE A 745 -11.41 24.40 -10.96
C ILE A 745 -11.53 25.85 -10.47
N LEU A 746 -10.81 26.79 -11.10
CA LEU A 746 -10.92 28.21 -10.76
C LEU A 746 -12.32 28.76 -11.01
N LEU A 747 -12.93 28.38 -12.15
CA LEU A 747 -14.29 28.82 -12.50
C LEU A 747 -15.35 28.22 -11.57
N VAL A 748 -15.22 26.95 -11.16
CA VAL A 748 -16.10 26.32 -10.16
C VAL A 748 -16.06 27.10 -8.83
N ASN A 749 -14.87 27.41 -8.33
CA ASN A 749 -14.70 28.14 -7.08
C ASN A 749 -15.20 29.59 -7.17
N TYR A 750 -14.90 30.27 -8.28
CA TYR A 750 -15.38 31.62 -8.56
C TYR A 750 -16.92 31.67 -8.57
N LYS A 751 -17.59 30.78 -9.31
CA LYS A 751 -19.06 30.75 -9.37
C LYS A 751 -19.66 30.51 -7.99
N ALA A 752 -19.13 29.57 -7.22
CA ALA A 752 -19.62 29.29 -5.87
C ALA A 752 -19.54 30.52 -4.96
N ILE A 753 -18.38 31.18 -4.88
CA ILE A 753 -18.20 32.33 -3.99
C ILE A 753 -18.94 33.57 -4.47
N TYR A 754 -19.11 33.73 -5.79
CA TYR A 754 -19.89 34.82 -6.39
C TYR A 754 -21.37 34.73 -6.01
N ILE A 755 -21.97 33.55 -6.20
CA ILE A 755 -23.37 33.30 -5.84
C ILE A 755 -23.55 33.52 -4.34
N TRP A 756 -22.68 32.93 -3.51
CA TRP A 756 -22.83 33.00 -2.06
C TRP A 756 -22.70 34.43 -1.51
N THR A 757 -21.76 35.21 -2.06
CA THR A 757 -21.65 36.64 -1.73
C THR A 757 -22.87 37.42 -2.20
N GLY A 758 -23.46 37.06 -3.34
CA GLY A 758 -24.66 37.72 -3.88
C GLY A 758 -25.93 37.50 -3.07
N VAL A 759 -26.03 36.40 -2.33
CA VAL A 759 -27.23 36.07 -1.53
C VAL A 759 -27.06 36.23 -0.02
N CYS A 760 -25.85 36.54 0.49
CA CYS A 760 -25.60 36.53 1.94
C CYS A 760 -26.28 37.67 2.75
N THR A 761 -26.91 38.63 2.08
CA THR A 761 -27.65 39.74 2.70
C THR A 761 -29.16 39.48 2.78
N THR A 762 -29.62 38.27 2.45
CA THR A 762 -31.01 37.85 2.60
C THR A 762 -31.13 36.63 3.52
N SER A 763 -32.26 36.52 4.21
CA SER A 763 -32.62 35.33 5.02
C SER A 763 -33.44 34.30 4.24
N GLN A 764 -33.86 34.62 3.01
CA GLN A 764 -34.64 33.72 2.16
C GLN A 764 -33.74 32.77 1.39
N GLU A 765 -33.99 31.47 1.48
CA GLU A 765 -33.24 30.47 0.70
C GLU A 765 -33.56 30.56 -0.80
N THR A 766 -34.72 31.13 -1.14
CA THR A 766 -35.18 31.36 -2.51
C THR A 766 -34.27 32.27 -3.35
N ALA A 767 -33.46 33.13 -2.73
CA ALA A 767 -32.64 34.10 -3.47
C ALA A 767 -31.63 33.45 -4.42
N THR A 768 -31.21 32.22 -4.13
CA THR A 768 -30.28 31.44 -4.97
C THR A 768 -30.86 31.12 -6.35
N ASP A 769 -32.20 31.09 -6.49
CA ASP A 769 -32.86 30.76 -7.76
C ASP A 769 -32.51 31.73 -8.90
N SER A 770 -32.23 32.99 -8.55
CA SER A 770 -31.80 34.02 -9.51
C SER A 770 -30.47 33.66 -10.20
N TYR A 771 -29.71 32.73 -9.61
CA TYR A 771 -28.40 32.26 -10.07
C TYR A 771 -28.43 30.86 -10.68
N ARG A 772 -29.59 30.40 -11.17
CA ARG A 772 -29.71 29.08 -11.80
C ARG A 772 -28.68 28.86 -12.93
N ALA A 773 -28.50 29.84 -13.82
CA ALA A 773 -27.57 29.72 -14.94
C ALA A 773 -26.12 29.56 -14.45
N ASP A 774 -25.71 30.33 -13.44
CA ASP A 774 -24.39 30.22 -12.83
C ASP A 774 -24.15 28.87 -12.15
N LEU A 775 -25.18 28.31 -11.50
CA LEU A 775 -25.13 26.96 -10.94
C LEU A 775 -25.01 25.89 -12.03
N GLU A 776 -25.73 26.03 -13.15
CA GLU A 776 -25.61 25.11 -14.29
C GLU A 776 -24.20 25.15 -14.91
N GLU A 777 -23.59 26.33 -15.02
CA GLU A 777 -22.20 26.50 -15.45
C GLU A 777 -21.20 25.91 -14.45
N LEU A 778 -21.39 26.14 -13.15
CA LEU A 778 -20.57 25.55 -12.08
C LEU A 778 -20.54 24.02 -12.23
N ILE A 779 -21.71 23.39 -12.36
CA ILE A 779 -21.82 21.94 -12.56
C ILE A 779 -21.15 21.52 -13.88
N HIS A 780 -21.33 22.29 -14.95
CA HIS A 780 -20.68 22.00 -16.24
C HIS A 780 -19.15 21.99 -16.14
N TYR A 781 -18.55 22.98 -15.47
CA TYR A 781 -17.11 23.02 -15.26
C TYR A 781 -16.62 21.85 -14.40
N ALA A 782 -17.36 21.50 -13.34
CA ALA A 782 -17.03 20.34 -12.49
C ALA A 782 -17.09 19.01 -13.26
N GLU A 783 -18.09 18.83 -14.13
CA GLU A 783 -18.21 17.65 -15.02
C GLU A 783 -16.99 17.50 -15.93
N GLN A 784 -16.41 18.60 -16.42
CA GLN A 784 -15.20 18.53 -17.25
C GLN A 784 -13.99 18.00 -16.49
N VAL A 785 -13.92 18.24 -15.18
CA VAL A 785 -12.79 17.80 -14.33
C VAL A 785 -12.95 16.33 -13.92
N ILE A 786 -14.17 15.88 -13.62
CA ILE A 786 -14.48 14.54 -13.08
C ILE A 786 -14.59 13.45 -14.17
N LYS A 787 -14.42 13.77 -15.48
CA LYS A 787 -14.58 12.81 -16.58
C LYS A 787 -13.77 11.50 -16.38
N PRO A 788 -14.39 10.31 -16.48
CA PRO A 788 -13.70 9.04 -16.33
C PRO A 788 -12.73 8.83 -17.50
N LYS A 789 -11.43 8.96 -17.24
CA LYS A 789 -10.39 8.62 -18.23
C LYS A 789 -10.29 7.10 -18.32
N LYS A 790 -10.38 6.56 -19.55
CA LYS A 790 -10.20 5.12 -19.87
C LYS A 790 -8.79 4.59 -19.57
N GLU A 791 -7.85 5.46 -19.25
CA GLU A 791 -6.48 5.15 -18.87
C GLU A 791 -6.08 6.11 -17.74
N MET A 792 -5.92 5.64 -16.50
CA MET A 792 -5.03 6.27 -15.51
C MET A 792 -4.99 5.46 -14.21
N GLY A 793 -3.87 5.59 -13.49
CA GLY A 793 -3.52 4.85 -12.27
C GLY A 793 -4.44 5.11 -11.07
N SER A 794 -3.95 4.72 -9.89
CA SER A 794 -4.72 4.73 -8.64
C SER A 794 -5.42 6.08 -8.37
N PRO A 795 -6.67 6.07 -7.89
CA PRO A 795 -7.43 7.30 -7.61
C PRO A 795 -6.71 8.18 -6.58
N GLN A 796 -6.72 9.51 -6.77
CA GLN A 796 -6.14 10.46 -5.83
C GLN A 796 -7.02 10.55 -4.57
N LEU A 797 -6.49 10.14 -3.42
CA LEU A 797 -7.29 9.87 -2.21
C LEU A 797 -7.44 11.07 -1.28
N LEU A 798 -6.49 12.00 -1.33
CA LEU A 798 -6.49 13.22 -0.55
C LEU A 798 -5.87 14.36 -1.35
N SER A 799 -6.53 15.51 -1.33
CA SER A 799 -6.02 16.79 -1.77
C SER A 799 -5.97 17.78 -0.60
N PHE A 800 -4.90 18.56 -0.53
CA PHE A 800 -4.77 19.73 0.36
C PHE A 800 -5.27 21.02 -0.29
N ASP A 801 -5.87 20.89 -1.46
CA ASP A 801 -6.33 22.00 -2.26
C ASP A 801 -7.84 22.17 -2.17
N VAL A 802 -8.32 23.41 -2.33
CA VAL A 802 -9.74 23.69 -2.54
C VAL A 802 -10.03 23.37 -4.01
N GLN A 803 -10.82 22.33 -4.29
CA GLN A 803 -11.12 21.95 -5.66
C GLN A 803 -12.62 22.00 -5.93
N LEU A 804 -13.34 20.90 -5.70
CA LEU A 804 -14.70 20.71 -6.17
C LEU A 804 -15.68 20.39 -5.04
N LEU A 805 -15.25 19.77 -3.93
CA LEU A 805 -16.17 19.26 -2.90
C LEU A 805 -17.03 20.35 -2.27
N GLY A 806 -16.43 21.45 -1.82
CA GLY A 806 -17.17 22.58 -1.23
C GLY A 806 -18.20 23.19 -2.20
N PRO A 807 -17.78 23.60 -3.41
CA PRO A 807 -18.70 24.13 -4.43
C PRO A 807 -19.82 23.17 -4.85
N LEU A 808 -19.54 21.89 -5.04
CA LEU A 808 -20.54 20.89 -5.42
C LEU A 808 -21.55 20.65 -4.28
N PHE A 809 -21.07 20.61 -3.05
CA PHE A 809 -21.93 20.49 -1.87
C PHE A 809 -22.82 21.73 -1.71
N TYR A 810 -22.26 22.93 -1.86
CA TYR A 810 -23.03 24.18 -1.89
C TYR A 810 -24.14 24.15 -2.94
N ALA A 811 -23.81 23.75 -4.19
CA ALA A 811 -24.79 23.64 -5.26
C ALA A 811 -25.89 22.61 -4.97
N ALA A 812 -25.54 21.45 -4.39
CA ALA A 812 -26.50 20.40 -4.02
C ALA A 812 -27.49 20.85 -2.93
N LEU A 813 -27.03 21.70 -2.00
CA LEU A 813 -27.85 22.22 -0.91
C LEU A 813 -28.67 23.44 -1.29
N LYS A 814 -28.07 24.44 -1.94
CA LYS A 814 -28.68 25.76 -2.17
C LYS A 814 -29.49 25.85 -3.45
N CYS A 815 -29.23 25.00 -4.45
CA CYS A 815 -30.08 24.95 -5.63
C CYS A 815 -31.42 24.26 -5.28
N ARG A 816 -32.55 24.83 -5.69
CA ARG A 816 -33.88 24.19 -5.57
C ARG A 816 -34.28 23.39 -6.81
N HIS A 817 -33.55 23.50 -7.92
CA HIS A 817 -33.85 22.77 -9.16
C HIS A 817 -33.37 21.32 -9.09
N ALA A 818 -34.34 20.39 -9.00
CA ALA A 818 -34.16 18.94 -8.94
C ALA A 818 -33.07 18.36 -9.86
N ALA A 819 -32.99 18.82 -11.12
CA ALA A 819 -32.04 18.33 -12.11
C ALA A 819 -30.59 18.74 -11.80
N VAL A 820 -30.37 19.99 -11.37
CA VAL A 820 -29.05 20.51 -11.02
C VAL A 820 -28.57 19.86 -9.72
N ARG A 821 -29.47 19.71 -8.73
CA ARG A 821 -29.16 19.02 -7.46
C ARG A 821 -28.72 17.58 -7.66
N ARG A 822 -29.45 16.81 -8.46
CA ARG A 822 -29.10 15.40 -8.77
C ARG A 822 -27.76 15.29 -9.49
N ARG A 823 -27.46 16.20 -10.42
CA ARG A 823 -26.13 16.27 -11.07
C ARG A 823 -25.02 16.59 -10.06
N ALA A 824 -25.21 17.60 -9.21
CA ALA A 824 -24.26 17.95 -8.16
C ALA A 824 -24.01 16.77 -7.19
N LEU A 825 -25.08 16.08 -6.79
CA LEU A 825 -25.03 14.92 -5.92
C LEU A 825 -24.26 13.75 -6.56
N GLU A 826 -24.50 13.48 -7.83
CA GLU A 826 -23.76 12.45 -8.56
C GLU A 826 -22.28 12.80 -8.72
N LEU A 827 -21.95 14.08 -8.93
CA LEU A 827 -20.56 14.53 -8.97
C LEU A 827 -19.87 14.41 -7.60
N LEU A 828 -20.55 14.68 -6.48
CA LEU A 828 -20.01 14.43 -5.14
C LEU A 828 -19.66 12.95 -4.93
N ARG A 829 -20.48 12.04 -5.48
CA ARG A 829 -20.23 10.59 -5.44
C ARG A 829 -18.99 10.18 -6.24
N LEU A 830 -18.69 10.91 -7.32
CA LEU A 830 -17.58 10.63 -8.24
C LEU A 830 -16.31 11.45 -7.97
N ALA A 831 -16.41 12.47 -7.13
CA ALA A 831 -15.33 13.38 -6.78
C ALA A 831 -14.16 12.66 -6.06
N PRO A 832 -12.95 13.26 -6.05
CA PRO A 832 -11.86 12.78 -5.19
C PRO A 832 -12.33 12.65 -3.74
N ARG A 833 -11.87 11.61 -3.03
CA ARG A 833 -12.45 11.25 -1.73
C ARG A 833 -12.36 12.36 -0.68
N ARG A 834 -11.35 13.23 -0.76
CA ARG A 834 -11.06 14.18 0.31
C ARG A 834 -10.35 15.48 -0.12
N GLU A 835 -10.82 16.61 0.40
CA GLU A 835 -10.24 17.96 0.26
C GLU A 835 -10.05 18.60 1.67
N GLY A 836 -8.89 18.40 2.28
CA GLY A 836 -8.64 18.82 3.66
C GLY A 836 -9.61 18.20 4.68
N LEU A 837 -10.46 19.03 5.30
CA LEU A 837 -11.53 18.59 6.22
C LEU A 837 -12.74 17.99 5.50
N TRP A 838 -12.90 18.23 4.20
CA TRP A 838 -14.06 17.80 3.43
C TRP A 838 -13.92 16.35 2.98
N ASN A 839 -14.91 15.51 3.29
CA ASN A 839 -15.00 14.13 2.84
C ASN A 839 -16.17 13.97 1.85
N ALA A 840 -15.87 13.44 0.66
CA ALA A 840 -16.83 13.32 -0.43
C ALA A 840 -18.03 12.42 -0.08
N HIS A 841 -17.79 11.31 0.63
CA HIS A 841 -18.84 10.37 1.04
C HIS A 841 -19.79 11.00 2.05
N HIS A 842 -19.25 11.70 3.07
CA HIS A 842 -20.09 12.41 4.03
C HIS A 842 -20.86 13.56 3.36
N ALA A 843 -20.21 14.35 2.50
CA ALA A 843 -20.89 15.40 1.75
C ALA A 843 -22.02 14.84 0.88
N TYR A 844 -21.80 13.70 0.21
CA TYR A 844 -22.81 13.00 -0.56
C TYR A 844 -23.98 12.51 0.31
N LEU A 845 -23.72 11.80 1.41
CA LEU A 845 -24.77 11.27 2.28
C LEU A 845 -25.61 12.39 2.91
N THR A 846 -24.97 13.44 3.41
CA THR A 846 -25.64 14.60 3.99
C THR A 846 -26.47 15.34 2.94
N ALA A 847 -25.89 15.66 1.77
CA ALA A 847 -26.62 16.34 0.71
C ALA A 847 -27.79 15.51 0.21
N LYS A 848 -27.60 14.19 0.04
CA LYS A 848 -28.66 13.25 -0.34
C LYS A 848 -29.82 13.32 0.67
N ARG A 849 -29.51 13.27 1.97
CA ARG A 849 -30.56 13.29 3.01
C ARG A 849 -31.29 14.63 3.07
N VAL A 850 -30.58 15.75 2.94
CA VAL A 850 -31.22 17.07 2.83
C VAL A 850 -32.17 17.11 1.63
N ILE A 851 -31.73 16.63 0.46
CA ILE A 851 -32.60 16.56 -0.73
C ILE A 851 -33.84 15.69 -0.46
N GLU A 852 -33.69 14.54 0.19
CA GLU A 852 -34.83 13.67 0.52
C GLU A 852 -35.84 14.33 1.47
N LEU A 853 -35.36 15.09 2.47
CA LEU A 853 -36.22 15.80 3.42
C LEU A 853 -36.97 16.96 2.75
N GLU A 854 -36.27 17.77 1.96
CA GLU A 854 -36.86 18.91 1.27
C GLU A 854 -37.80 18.48 0.12
N GLU A 855 -37.52 17.33 -0.52
CA GLU A 855 -38.32 16.80 -1.62
C GLU A 855 -39.41 15.79 -1.17
N GLU A 856 -39.58 15.54 0.13
CA GLU A 856 -40.50 14.49 0.68
C GLU A 856 -41.95 14.64 0.18
N HIS A 857 -42.40 15.88 0.02
CA HIS A 857 -43.77 16.23 -0.36
C HIS A 857 -43.91 16.52 -1.86
N LEU A 858 -42.85 16.35 -2.66
CA LEU A 858 -42.89 16.55 -4.10
C LEU A 858 -43.34 15.29 -4.84
N ASP A 859 -44.00 15.48 -5.98
CA ASP A 859 -44.35 14.38 -6.87
C ASP A 859 -43.12 13.80 -7.60
N ARG A 860 -43.34 12.71 -8.36
CA ARG A 860 -42.27 12.04 -9.15
C ARG A 860 -41.60 12.93 -10.20
N HIS A 861 -42.16 14.11 -10.50
CA HIS A 861 -41.62 15.10 -11.43
C HIS A 861 -40.92 16.26 -10.70
N GLY A 862 -40.84 16.21 -9.36
CA GLY A 862 -40.22 17.23 -8.52
C GLY A 862 -41.11 18.47 -8.33
N LEU A 863 -42.42 18.33 -8.50
CA LEU A 863 -43.38 19.42 -8.36
C LEU A 863 -44.12 19.35 -7.01
N PRO A 864 -44.45 20.49 -6.39
CA PRO A 864 -45.31 20.53 -5.21
C PRO A 864 -46.71 19.96 -5.48
N ASP A 865 -47.46 19.67 -4.41
CA ASP A 865 -48.84 19.18 -4.52
C ASP A 865 -49.75 20.12 -5.35
N GLU A 866 -50.88 19.60 -5.83
CA GLU A 866 -51.77 20.34 -6.75
C GLU A 866 -52.27 21.67 -6.14
N THR A 867 -52.47 21.70 -4.83
CA THR A 867 -52.82 22.89 -4.03
C THR A 867 -51.71 23.95 -4.04
N SER A 868 -50.46 23.55 -3.83
CA SER A 868 -49.29 24.45 -3.82
C SER A 868 -48.97 24.99 -5.22
N ARG A 869 -49.21 24.20 -6.27
CA ARG A 869 -49.09 24.63 -7.67
C ARG A 869 -50.16 25.66 -8.07
N LEU A 870 -51.38 25.52 -7.55
CA LEU A 870 -52.46 26.50 -7.75
C LEU A 870 -52.13 27.86 -7.11
N HIS A 871 -51.26 27.89 -6.09
CA HIS A 871 -50.72 29.10 -5.47
C HIS A 871 -49.44 29.64 -6.14
N GLY A 872 -49.01 29.05 -7.26
CA GLY A 872 -47.94 29.59 -8.10
C GLY A 872 -46.50 29.23 -7.68
N LEU A 873 -46.30 28.15 -6.91
CA LEU A 873 -44.97 27.69 -6.49
C LEU A 873 -44.48 26.54 -7.40
N PRO A 874 -43.56 26.80 -8.36
CA PRO A 874 -43.00 25.75 -9.23
C PRO A 874 -41.81 24.99 -8.62
N LEU A 875 -41.38 25.38 -7.41
CA LEU A 875 -40.25 24.84 -6.66
C LEU A 875 -40.66 24.66 -5.19
N PRO A 876 -39.93 23.83 -4.41
CA PRO A 876 -40.17 23.70 -2.96
C PRO A 876 -40.24 25.07 -2.29
N ASP A 877 -41.23 25.25 -1.42
CA ASP A 877 -41.39 26.49 -0.64
C ASP A 877 -40.18 26.73 0.29
N ASP A 878 -40.05 27.95 0.80
CA ASP A 878 -38.97 28.29 1.72
C ASP A 878 -39.12 27.51 3.06
N GLU A 879 -40.36 27.17 3.44
CA GLU A 879 -40.70 26.49 4.70
C GLU A 879 -40.28 25.01 4.74
N SER A 880 -40.27 24.33 3.58
CA SER A 880 -39.75 22.95 3.44
C SER A 880 -38.22 22.88 3.40
N ARG A 881 -37.52 24.02 3.36
CA ARG A 881 -36.06 24.06 3.29
C ARG A 881 -35.43 23.73 4.63
N ILE A 882 -34.32 23.00 4.57
CA ILE A 882 -33.44 22.86 5.74
C ILE A 882 -32.67 24.17 5.87
N TYR A 883 -33.07 24.98 6.85
CA TYR A 883 -32.37 26.22 7.20
C TYR A 883 -31.06 25.88 7.89
N ASN A 884 -29.98 26.41 7.35
CA ASN A 884 -28.71 26.48 8.05
C ASN A 884 -28.55 27.93 8.43
N VAL A 885 -28.56 28.25 9.73
CA VAL A 885 -28.40 29.62 10.27
C VAL A 885 -27.13 30.24 9.66
N CYS A 886 -27.32 31.00 8.58
CA CYS A 886 -26.40 31.92 7.94
C CYS A 886 -24.91 31.55 7.76
N GLU A 887 -24.59 30.27 7.67
CA GLU A 887 -23.24 29.78 7.44
C GLU A 887 -23.34 28.67 6.37
N LEU A 888 -22.41 28.59 5.41
CA LEU A 888 -22.15 27.30 4.75
C LEU A 888 -22.09 26.28 5.88
N PRO A 889 -22.84 25.18 5.81
CA PRO A 889 -23.57 24.58 6.92
C PRO A 889 -22.68 24.17 8.09
N PHE A 890 -22.13 25.12 8.84
CA PHE A 890 -21.08 24.82 9.80
C PHE A 890 -20.81 26.01 10.76
N ASP A 891 -21.75 26.29 11.67
CA ASP A 891 -21.33 26.79 12.99
C ASP A 891 -20.74 25.61 13.74
N PHE A 892 -19.43 25.43 13.57
CA PHE A 892 -18.64 24.40 14.22
C PHE A 892 -18.48 24.58 15.74
N ARG A 893 -19.17 25.54 16.39
CA ARG A 893 -19.29 25.56 17.85
C ARG A 893 -20.34 24.58 18.38
N LYS A 894 -21.33 24.20 17.56
CA LYS A 894 -22.31 23.14 17.89
C LYS A 894 -22.16 21.89 17.03
N PHE A 895 -21.47 22.00 15.91
CA PHE A 895 -21.11 20.87 15.08
C PHE A 895 -19.80 20.27 15.65
N ASP A 896 -19.95 19.41 16.65
CA ASP A 896 -18.89 18.51 17.12
C ASP A 896 -18.31 17.81 15.88
N GLN A 897 -17.01 17.59 15.87
CA GLN A 897 -16.33 16.94 14.75
C GLN A 897 -16.63 15.45 14.67
N SER A 898 -17.72 15.02 15.28
CA SER A 898 -18.26 13.69 15.22
C SER A 898 -19.06 13.43 13.95
N ILE A 899 -18.48 13.79 12.81
CA ILE A 899 -18.50 12.89 11.66
C ILE A 899 -17.47 11.78 11.94
N VAL A 900 -17.66 11.12 13.07
CA VAL A 900 -17.11 9.81 13.39
C VAL A 900 -18.34 8.90 13.39
N PRO A 901 -18.23 7.62 13.01
CA PRO A 901 -19.23 6.63 13.40
C PRO A 901 -19.76 6.95 14.80
N SER A 902 -21.06 7.20 14.91
CA SER A 902 -21.69 7.65 16.16
C SER A 902 -21.18 6.75 17.28
N PRO A 903 -20.64 7.32 18.38
CA PRO A 903 -20.20 6.51 19.51
C PRO A 903 -21.37 5.74 20.12
N THR A 904 -22.59 6.27 19.97
CA THR A 904 -23.86 5.65 20.36
C THR A 904 -24.27 4.54 19.40
N TYR A 905 -24.07 4.74 18.09
CA TYR A 905 -24.45 3.81 17.04
C TYR A 905 -23.30 3.57 16.03
N PRO A 906 -22.43 2.57 16.30
CA PRO A 906 -21.30 2.26 15.43
C PRO A 906 -21.74 2.00 13.98
N GLY A 907 -21.10 2.68 13.03
CA GLY A 907 -21.41 2.58 11.59
C GLY A 907 -22.52 3.52 11.09
N THR A 908 -22.90 4.52 11.89
CA THR A 908 -23.84 5.58 11.48
C THR A 908 -23.24 6.97 11.66
N LEU A 909 -23.70 7.94 10.87
CA LEU A 909 -23.35 9.36 10.88
C LEU A 909 -24.46 10.12 11.62
N GLU A 910 -24.12 10.80 12.71
CA GLU A 910 -25.06 11.68 13.40
C GLU A 910 -25.17 13.01 12.65
N ALA A 911 -26.37 13.39 12.24
CA ALA A 911 -26.65 14.62 11.50
C ALA A 911 -27.81 15.38 12.16
N MET A 912 -27.64 16.69 12.32
CA MET A 912 -28.67 17.60 12.84
C MET A 912 -29.19 18.48 11.71
N PHE A 913 -30.51 18.48 11.50
CA PHE A 913 -31.21 19.27 10.50
C PHE A 913 -32.10 20.30 11.20
N GLN A 914 -32.13 21.53 10.69
CA GLN A 914 -32.98 22.59 11.24
C GLN A 914 -33.97 23.08 10.19
N THR A 915 -35.22 23.28 10.61
CA THR A 915 -36.31 23.77 9.76
C THR A 915 -37.06 24.91 10.45
N LYS A 916 -37.73 25.74 9.66
CA LYS A 916 -38.67 26.78 10.15
C LYS A 916 -40.07 26.51 9.59
N PRO A 917 -40.78 25.50 10.11
CA PRO A 917 -42.09 25.10 9.58
C PRO A 917 -43.17 26.17 9.77
N TRP A 918 -42.90 27.23 10.56
CA TRP A 918 -43.82 28.34 10.82
C TRP A 918 -43.37 29.65 10.13
N GLY A 919 -42.51 29.54 9.11
CA GLY A 919 -41.97 30.67 8.35
C GLY A 919 -40.75 31.34 8.99
N LEU A 920 -40.18 32.35 8.31
CA LEU A 920 -38.88 32.96 8.64
C LEU A 920 -38.75 33.54 10.07
N LEU A 921 -39.86 33.98 10.66
CA LEU A 921 -39.92 34.54 12.02
C LEU A 921 -40.28 33.48 13.09
N GLY A 922 -40.56 32.24 12.69
CA GLY A 922 -40.89 31.13 13.57
C GLY A 922 -39.67 30.54 14.30
N GLU A 923 -39.93 29.78 15.36
CA GLU A 923 -38.88 29.05 16.08
C GLU A 923 -38.27 27.93 15.22
N PHE A 924 -36.97 27.68 15.42
CA PHE A 924 -36.28 26.57 14.79
C PHE A 924 -36.76 25.24 15.36
N GLN A 925 -37.17 24.33 14.47
CA GLN A 925 -37.30 22.92 14.80
C GLN A 925 -36.00 22.21 14.45
N THR A 926 -35.49 21.38 15.38
CA THR A 926 -34.25 20.61 15.17
C THR A 926 -34.58 19.12 15.15
N ILE A 927 -34.06 18.41 14.15
CA ILE A 927 -34.20 16.96 13.98
C ILE A 927 -32.79 16.36 14.00
N THR A 928 -32.54 15.39 14.88
CA THR A 928 -31.30 14.62 14.91
C THR A 928 -31.54 13.24 14.32
N GLU A 929 -30.76 12.86 13.30
CA GLU A 929 -30.83 11.54 12.66
C GLU A 929 -29.47 10.84 12.65
N TYR A 930 -29.49 9.50 12.58
CA TYR A 930 -28.30 8.66 12.47
C TYR A 930 -28.31 7.96 11.10
N ILE A 931 -27.56 8.50 10.14
CA ILE A 931 -27.50 8.06 8.74
C ILE A 931 -26.48 6.91 8.61
N LYS A 932 -26.88 5.75 8.12
CA LYS A 932 -25.96 4.61 7.98
C LYS A 932 -24.83 4.90 6.97
N LEU A 933 -23.57 4.66 7.36
CA LEU A 933 -22.36 4.95 6.59
C LEU A 933 -22.08 3.93 5.48
#